data_AF-A0A6J2F6T8-F1
#
_entry.id   AF-A0A6J2F6T8-F1
#
_cell.length_a   1.000
_cell.length_b   1.000
_cell.length_c   1.000
_cell.angle_alpha   90.00
_cell.angle_beta   90.00
_cell.angle_gamma   90.00
#
_symmetry.space_group_name_H-M   'P 1'
#
loop_
_entity.id
_entity.type
_entity.pdbx_description
1 polymer ?
#
loop_
_entity_poly.entity_id
_entity_poly.type
_entity_poly.pdbx_seq_one_letter_code
_entity_poly.pdbx_strand_id
1 'polypeptide(L)'
;MRGTGIDIPVLLLLIDGDEKMLKQIENATQAQLPCLLVAGSGGAADCLAEILEDTLAPGRGGSRQGEARDRIKRFFPKGDPEVLQAQVERIMTRKELLTVYSSEDGPEEFETIVLKALVKACGSSEASAYLDELRLAVAWNRVDIAQSELFRGDIEWRSVHLEASLMDALLNDRPEFVRLLISHGLSVGHFLTPTRLTQLYSAAPSSSLIRSLLDQVSHGAGTKSPVLKSSAEPRPPDVGQVLRMLLGEMCAPRYSAGGAEDPHQGEGCRESVGLLSDRAPSDLMLDAILGQAPWSDLLLWALLLNRAQMALYFWEMGSNAVASALGACLLLRVLARLESEAEEAARRKDLAAKFEGLGVDLFGECYRSSEERAARLLVRRCPLWGDATCLQLAMQADARAFFAQDGVQSLLTQKWWGEMDSTTPIWALVLAFFCPPLIYTDLITFRKSEEESMQKDLAFGMDRGVNGEGPVGLAEPPEKTAVRVLGRPPRRGCCGGCPPRLRRWPQFWGAPVTAFMGNVVSYLLFLLVFARVLLLDFRPEAPGALELLLYFWVFTLLCEEFRQGLGGGWGSLTTRGAGPGPQQAPLRRRLSLYLADTWNQCDLVALTCFLLGVGCRLTPGLYDLGRTLLCLDFMVFTLRLLHIFTVNKQLGPKIVIVNKMMKDVFFFLFFLGVWLVAYGVATEGLLRPRDRDLPNILRRVFYRPYLQIFGQIPQEDMDVALMEQVNCSSEQGFWARPPGAQAGSCVSLYANWLVVLLLIIFLLVANILLLNLLIAMFSHTFSKVQGNSDLYWKAQRYSLIREFHSRPALAPPLIIISHVRLLIRQLRRRRSRLPPSPVFEHFRVYLSKEAERRLLTWESVQKENFLLARARDKRESDSECLKRMSQKVDTALKQLRQIREYEQRLKGLEQEVQHCSRVLGWVADSLSRSALLPPGGPPPPALSGPKD
;
A
#
# COMPACT_ATOMS: atom_id res chain seq x y z
N MET A 1 18.58 -26.71 -8.10
CA MET A 1 19.24 -25.39 -8.00
C MET A 1 20.72 -25.59 -8.27
N ARG A 2 21.23 -25.26 -9.46
CA ARG A 2 22.65 -24.94 -9.62
C ARG A 2 22.75 -23.48 -9.17
N GLY A 3 23.45 -23.22 -8.07
CA GLY A 3 23.63 -21.85 -7.56
C GLY A 3 24.35 -21.01 -8.61
N THR A 4 23.80 -19.85 -8.95
CA THR A 4 24.40 -18.88 -9.87
C THR A 4 25.44 -17.97 -9.20
N GLY A 5 25.79 -18.28 -7.94
CA GLY A 5 26.73 -17.51 -7.12
C GLY A 5 28.16 -18.01 -7.20
N ILE A 6 29.04 -17.34 -6.46
CA ILE A 6 30.46 -17.70 -6.29
C ILE A 6 30.56 -18.99 -5.46
N ASP A 7 31.57 -19.81 -5.73
CA ASP A 7 31.93 -20.93 -4.86
C ASP A 7 32.27 -20.45 -3.45
N ILE A 8 31.93 -21.25 -2.44
CA ILE A 8 32.17 -20.88 -1.04
C ILE A 8 33.70 -20.80 -0.81
N PRO A 9 34.26 -19.64 -0.46
CA PRO A 9 35.69 -19.52 -0.22
C PRO A 9 36.06 -20.22 1.09
N VAL A 10 37.18 -20.93 1.06
CA VAL A 10 37.74 -21.60 2.24
C VAL A 10 39.18 -21.11 2.39
N LEU A 11 39.53 -20.65 3.59
CA LEU A 11 40.89 -20.25 3.94
C LEU A 11 41.36 -20.98 5.20
N LEU A 12 42.67 -21.19 5.30
CA LEU A 12 43.31 -21.73 6.49
C LEU A 12 43.98 -20.61 7.28
N LEU A 13 43.61 -20.47 8.54
CA LEU A 13 44.25 -19.54 9.47
C LEU A 13 45.31 -20.29 10.29
N LEU A 14 46.57 -19.91 10.12
CA LEU A 14 47.70 -20.44 10.89
C LEU A 14 48.09 -19.44 11.97
N ILE A 15 47.88 -19.83 13.23
CA ILE A 15 48.25 -19.03 14.41
C ILE A 15 49.61 -19.49 14.93
N ASP A 16 49.73 -20.72 15.42
CA ASP A 16 51.00 -21.30 15.85
C ASP A 16 51.05 -22.75 15.34
N GLY A 17 52.23 -23.35 15.28
CA GLY A 17 52.34 -24.73 14.82
C GLY A 17 53.73 -25.35 14.97
N ASP A 18 53.71 -26.65 15.22
CA ASP A 18 54.90 -27.50 15.20
C ASP A 18 55.27 -27.91 13.76
N GLU A 19 56.36 -28.66 13.61
CA GLU A 19 56.87 -29.19 12.33
C GLU A 19 55.81 -29.96 11.52
N LYS A 20 54.86 -30.62 12.18
CA LYS A 20 53.75 -31.32 11.52
C LYS A 20 52.79 -30.38 10.80
N MET A 21 52.67 -29.14 11.26
CA MET A 21 51.79 -28.13 10.70
C MET A 21 52.30 -27.63 9.34
N LEU A 22 53.62 -27.58 9.14
CA LEU A 22 54.23 -27.28 7.83
C LEU A 22 53.80 -28.30 6.77
N LYS A 23 53.75 -29.60 7.13
CA LYS A 23 53.24 -30.64 6.24
C LYS A 23 51.75 -30.46 5.90
N GLN A 24 50.96 -29.95 6.84
CA GLN A 24 49.53 -29.68 6.62
C GLN A 24 49.32 -28.46 5.71
N ILE A 25 50.13 -27.40 5.85
CA ILE A 25 50.14 -26.24 4.95
C ILE A 25 50.66 -26.61 3.56
N GLU A 26 51.68 -27.48 3.46
CA GLU A 26 52.14 -28.03 2.18
C GLU A 26 51.01 -28.76 1.44
N ASN A 27 50.26 -29.62 2.13
CA ASN A 27 49.09 -30.31 1.54
C ASN A 27 47.97 -29.34 1.15
N ALA A 28 47.73 -28.31 1.96
CA ALA A 28 46.70 -27.31 1.69
C ALA A 28 47.02 -26.41 0.50
N THR A 29 48.26 -25.91 0.43
CA THR A 29 48.75 -25.15 -0.72
C THR A 29 48.77 -26.01 -1.98
N GLN A 30 49.06 -27.33 -1.87
CA GLN A 30 48.91 -28.29 -2.96
C GLN A 30 47.46 -28.38 -3.47
N ALA A 31 46.49 -28.34 -2.56
CA ALA A 31 45.05 -28.30 -2.85
C ALA A 31 44.51 -26.91 -3.26
N GLN A 32 45.38 -25.92 -3.49
CA GLN A 32 45.03 -24.53 -3.86
C GLN A 32 44.22 -23.78 -2.80
N LEU A 33 44.41 -24.08 -1.52
CA LEU A 33 43.76 -23.34 -0.43
C LEU A 33 44.60 -22.13 -0.01
N PRO A 34 44.01 -20.92 0.06
CA PRO A 34 44.65 -19.76 0.65
C PRO A 34 44.96 -19.97 2.13
N CYS A 35 46.15 -19.54 2.55
CA CYS A 35 46.65 -19.66 3.90
C CYS A 35 46.99 -18.27 4.46
N LEU A 36 46.29 -17.88 5.53
CA LEU A 36 46.53 -16.65 6.27
C LEU A 36 47.44 -16.95 7.47
N LEU A 37 48.64 -16.37 7.46
CA LEU A 37 49.67 -16.52 8.48
C LEU A 37 49.55 -15.36 9.47
N VAL A 38 49.33 -15.65 10.75
CA VAL A 38 49.39 -14.62 11.80
C VAL A 38 50.86 -14.40 12.18
N ALA A 39 51.36 -13.17 12.06
CA ALA A 39 52.71 -12.84 12.47
C ALA A 39 52.75 -12.42 13.95
N GLY A 40 53.80 -12.84 14.66
CA GLY A 40 54.02 -12.61 16.09
C GLY A 40 53.38 -13.67 17.00
N SER A 41 52.87 -14.78 16.45
CA SER A 41 52.19 -15.83 17.21
C SER A 41 53.03 -17.08 17.47
N GLY A 42 54.20 -17.21 16.84
CA GLY A 42 55.18 -18.26 17.13
C GLY A 42 55.26 -19.41 16.11
N GLY A 43 56.26 -20.28 16.33
CA GLY A 43 56.42 -21.57 15.66
C GLY A 43 56.43 -21.51 14.12
N ALA A 44 55.54 -22.28 13.50
CA ALA A 44 55.40 -22.38 12.04
C ALA A 44 54.89 -21.10 11.37
N ALA A 45 54.09 -20.29 12.05
CA ALA A 45 53.49 -19.10 11.47
C ALA A 45 54.55 -18.01 11.25
N ASP A 46 55.33 -17.70 12.29
CA ASP A 46 56.41 -16.70 12.23
C ASP A 46 57.54 -17.14 11.30
N CYS A 47 57.88 -18.44 11.31
CA CYS A 47 58.86 -19.01 10.39
C CYS A 47 58.45 -18.78 8.92
N LEU A 48 57.19 -19.04 8.57
CA LEU A 48 56.69 -18.80 7.21
C LEU A 48 56.53 -17.30 6.90
N ALA A 49 56.10 -16.48 7.85
CA ALA A 49 55.92 -15.04 7.67
C ALA A 49 57.26 -14.33 7.41
N GLU A 50 58.29 -14.58 8.23
CA GLU A 50 59.62 -13.99 8.04
C GLU A 50 60.25 -14.39 6.70
N ILE A 51 60.06 -15.64 6.27
CA ILE A 51 60.59 -16.12 4.98
C ILE A 51 59.79 -15.52 3.81
N LEU A 52 58.48 -15.34 3.95
CA LEU A 52 57.64 -14.73 2.92
C LEU A 52 57.98 -13.24 2.72
N GLU A 53 58.15 -12.47 3.80
CA GLU A 53 58.55 -11.06 3.74
C GLU A 53 59.91 -10.87 3.05
N ASP A 54 60.88 -11.75 3.32
CA ASP A 54 62.21 -11.71 2.72
C ASP A 54 62.20 -12.10 1.21
N THR A 55 61.25 -12.95 0.81
CA THR A 55 61.04 -13.24 -0.63
C THR A 55 60.39 -12.08 -1.39
N LEU A 56 59.66 -11.20 -0.70
CA LEU A 56 59.00 -10.02 -1.25
C LEU A 56 59.90 -8.78 -1.29
N ALA A 57 60.92 -8.70 -0.42
CA ALA A 57 61.88 -7.60 -0.38
C ALA A 57 62.73 -7.51 -1.67
N PRO A 58 62.67 -6.38 -2.42
CA PRO A 58 63.45 -6.21 -3.64
C PRO A 58 64.91 -5.88 -3.29
N GLY A 59 65.87 -6.79 -3.56
CA GLY A 59 67.30 -6.45 -3.55
C GLY A 59 68.32 -7.47 -3.04
N ARG A 60 67.94 -8.67 -2.54
CA ARG A 60 68.90 -9.67 -2.04
C ARG A 60 68.76 -11.04 -2.73
N GLY A 61 69.29 -11.16 -3.94
CA GLY A 61 69.12 -12.37 -4.77
C GLY A 61 70.11 -13.53 -4.53
N GLY A 62 71.21 -13.34 -3.79
CA GLY A 62 72.34 -14.28 -3.81
C GLY A 62 72.65 -15.09 -2.55
N SER A 63 72.29 -14.64 -1.34
CA SER A 63 72.72 -15.24 -0.06
C SER A 63 71.61 -16.00 0.70
N ARG A 64 70.57 -16.45 -0.03
CA ARG A 64 69.25 -16.82 0.52
C ARG A 64 69.17 -18.17 1.24
N GLN A 65 69.99 -19.17 0.89
CA GLN A 65 69.87 -20.53 1.44
C GLN A 65 70.51 -20.71 2.83
N GLY A 66 71.55 -19.93 3.16
CA GLY A 66 72.21 -20.00 4.47
C GLY A 66 71.37 -19.34 5.57
N GLU A 67 70.82 -18.16 5.30
CA GLU A 67 70.02 -17.40 6.27
C GLU A 67 68.66 -18.07 6.57
N ALA A 68 68.03 -18.72 5.58
CA ALA A 68 66.78 -19.46 5.80
C ALA A 68 66.99 -20.66 6.73
N ARG A 69 68.13 -21.36 6.64
CA ARG A 69 68.45 -22.53 7.47
C ARG A 69 68.63 -22.14 8.94
N ASP A 70 69.26 -20.99 9.20
CA ASP A 70 69.46 -20.47 10.56
C ASP A 70 68.15 -19.97 11.18
N ARG A 71 67.23 -19.41 10.38
CA ARG A 71 65.88 -19.03 10.84
C ARG A 71 65.01 -20.24 11.13
N ILE A 72 65.00 -21.27 10.28
CA ILE A 72 64.24 -22.50 10.51
C ILE A 72 64.69 -23.19 11.82
N LYS A 73 66.01 -23.24 12.09
CA LYS A 73 66.55 -23.78 13.35
C LYS A 73 66.14 -22.98 14.59
N ARG A 74 65.89 -21.67 14.44
CA ARG A 74 65.42 -20.80 15.53
C ARG A 74 64.03 -21.17 16.00
N PHE A 75 63.13 -21.48 15.06
CA PHE A 75 61.73 -21.83 15.36
C PHE A 75 61.54 -23.33 15.63
N PHE A 76 62.36 -24.20 15.02
CA PHE A 76 62.27 -25.66 15.16
C PHE A 76 63.59 -26.27 15.64
N PRO A 77 63.85 -26.28 16.96
CA PRO A 77 65.11 -26.77 17.52
C PRO A 77 65.24 -28.31 17.51
N LYS A 78 64.16 -29.06 17.23
CA LYS A 78 64.10 -30.53 17.35
C LYS A 78 63.98 -31.26 16.01
N GLY A 79 63.79 -30.55 14.90
CA GLY A 79 63.48 -31.15 13.60
C GLY A 79 64.67 -31.22 12.66
N ASP A 80 64.58 -32.10 11.66
CA ASP A 80 65.60 -32.23 10.63
C ASP A 80 65.60 -31.00 9.71
N PRO A 81 66.67 -30.18 9.70
CA PRO A 81 66.68 -28.89 9.02
C PRO A 81 66.61 -29.04 7.50
N GLU A 82 67.07 -30.16 6.93
CA GLU A 82 67.04 -30.39 5.48
C GLU A 82 65.63 -30.73 4.98
N VAL A 83 64.87 -31.50 5.76
CA VAL A 83 63.48 -31.85 5.43
C VAL A 83 62.59 -30.62 5.57
N LEU A 84 62.75 -29.87 6.66
CA LEU A 84 61.98 -28.64 6.91
C LEU A 84 62.27 -27.56 5.86
N GLN A 85 63.53 -27.37 5.48
CA GLN A 85 63.90 -26.44 4.41
C GLN A 85 63.27 -26.83 3.07
N ALA A 86 63.34 -28.12 2.69
CA ALA A 86 62.70 -28.59 1.47
C ALA A 86 61.17 -28.42 1.48
N GLN A 87 60.52 -28.58 2.63
CA GLN A 87 59.08 -28.33 2.77
C GLN A 87 58.72 -26.86 2.66
N VAL A 88 59.47 -25.97 3.32
CA VAL A 88 59.25 -24.53 3.23
C VAL A 88 59.50 -24.02 1.81
N GLU A 89 60.54 -24.49 1.12
CA GLU A 89 60.79 -24.15 -0.27
C GLU A 89 59.62 -24.58 -1.19
N ARG A 90 59.03 -25.76 -0.96
CA ARG A 90 57.82 -26.22 -1.68
C ARG A 90 56.61 -25.33 -1.42
N ILE A 91 56.39 -24.93 -0.17
CA ILE A 91 55.30 -24.00 0.20
C ILE A 91 55.52 -22.64 -0.50
N MET A 92 56.75 -22.13 -0.50
CA MET A 92 57.11 -20.84 -1.09
C MET A 92 57.04 -20.82 -2.63
N THR A 93 57.02 -21.98 -3.31
CA THR A 93 56.71 -22.02 -4.75
C THR A 93 55.34 -21.43 -5.09
N ARG A 94 54.40 -21.47 -4.13
CA ARG A 94 53.02 -20.95 -4.25
C ARG A 94 52.77 -19.76 -3.33
N LYS A 95 53.74 -18.82 -3.27
CA LYS A 95 53.67 -17.60 -2.45
C LYS A 95 52.44 -16.71 -2.67
N GLU A 96 51.75 -16.87 -3.80
CA GLU A 96 50.52 -16.13 -4.13
C GLU A 96 49.34 -16.54 -3.24
N LEU A 97 49.32 -17.79 -2.73
CA LEU A 97 48.30 -18.31 -1.82
C LEU A 97 48.56 -17.98 -0.35
N LEU A 98 49.70 -17.37 -0.05
CA LEU A 98 50.10 -17.00 1.31
C LEU A 98 49.92 -15.50 1.52
N THR A 99 49.32 -15.16 2.65
CA THR A 99 49.15 -13.79 3.11
C THR A 99 49.51 -13.68 4.58
N VAL A 100 50.21 -12.62 4.95
CA VAL A 100 50.59 -12.33 6.34
C VAL A 100 49.58 -11.36 6.94
N TYR A 101 49.13 -11.65 8.14
CA TYR A 101 48.35 -10.77 9.01
C TYR A 101 49.28 -10.33 10.14
N SER A 102 49.67 -9.05 10.16
CA SER A 102 50.58 -8.53 11.18
C SER A 102 49.83 -8.22 12.47
N SER A 103 50.51 -8.40 13.61
CA SER A 103 50.02 -7.91 14.89
C SER A 103 49.89 -6.37 14.92
N GLU A 104 50.59 -5.66 14.02
CA GLU A 104 50.56 -4.21 13.87
C GLU A 104 49.32 -3.68 13.13
N ASP A 105 48.67 -4.50 12.29
CA ASP A 105 47.52 -4.10 11.46
C ASP A 105 46.21 -3.94 12.27
N GLY A 106 46.21 -4.47 13.51
CA GLY A 106 45.08 -4.39 14.43
C GLY A 106 43.88 -5.29 14.04
N PRO A 107 43.00 -5.63 15.00
CA PRO A 107 41.91 -6.57 14.78
C PRO A 107 40.80 -6.05 13.87
N GLU A 108 40.74 -4.73 13.64
CA GLU A 108 39.69 -4.11 12.82
C GLU A 108 39.92 -4.32 11.31
N GLU A 109 41.16 -4.56 10.89
CA GLU A 109 41.53 -4.81 9.49
C GLU A 109 41.52 -6.30 9.13
N PHE A 110 41.28 -7.20 10.10
CA PHE A 110 41.32 -8.64 9.89
C PHE A 110 40.39 -9.10 8.76
N GLU A 111 39.15 -8.60 8.72
CA GLU A 111 38.17 -8.98 7.69
C GLU A 111 38.58 -8.51 6.29
N THR A 112 39.18 -7.33 6.21
CA THR A 112 39.75 -6.75 5.01
C THR A 112 40.93 -7.58 4.50
N ILE A 113 41.82 -7.98 5.40
CA ILE A 113 43.00 -8.80 5.07
C ILE A 113 42.57 -10.21 4.63
N VAL A 114 41.54 -10.77 5.26
CA VAL A 114 40.92 -12.03 4.85
C VAL A 114 40.33 -11.93 3.44
N LEU A 115 39.62 -10.85 3.11
CA LEU A 115 39.07 -10.62 1.77
C LEU A 115 40.21 -10.50 0.74
N LYS A 116 41.24 -9.70 1.02
CA LYS A 116 42.42 -9.54 0.18
C LYS A 116 43.17 -10.84 -0.05
N ALA A 117 43.26 -11.70 0.98
CA ALA A 117 43.87 -13.03 0.88
C ALA A 117 43.12 -13.96 -0.07
N LEU A 118 41.79 -13.96 -0.01
CA LEU A 118 40.95 -14.77 -0.89
C LEU A 118 41.04 -14.30 -2.34
N VAL A 119 41.02 -12.99 -2.57
CA VAL A 119 41.11 -12.39 -3.91
C VAL A 119 42.48 -12.65 -4.53
N LYS A 120 43.56 -12.47 -3.76
CA LYS A 120 44.94 -12.76 -4.18
C LYS A 120 45.11 -14.22 -4.60
N ALA A 121 44.43 -15.14 -3.91
CA ALA A 121 44.51 -16.57 -4.18
C ALA A 121 43.75 -17.03 -5.44
N CYS A 122 42.83 -16.23 -5.98
CA CYS A 122 42.11 -16.54 -7.22
C CYS A 122 42.97 -16.37 -8.49
N GLY A 123 44.22 -15.85 -8.39
CA GLY A 123 45.22 -15.88 -9.47
C GLY A 123 44.80 -15.15 -10.76
N SER A 124 43.86 -14.21 -10.67
CA SER A 124 43.24 -13.56 -11.82
C SER A 124 43.97 -12.24 -12.15
N SER A 125 43.81 -11.72 -13.37
CA SER A 125 44.34 -10.40 -13.75
C SER A 125 43.83 -9.34 -12.75
N GLU A 126 44.60 -8.27 -12.48
CA GLU A 126 44.20 -7.22 -11.52
C GLU A 126 42.74 -6.77 -11.72
N ALA A 127 42.28 -6.65 -12.97
CA ALA A 127 40.91 -6.26 -13.30
C ALA A 127 39.82 -7.30 -12.92
N SER A 128 40.10 -8.60 -13.01
CA SER A 128 39.18 -9.66 -12.60
C SER A 128 39.19 -9.88 -11.08
N ALA A 129 40.31 -9.59 -10.42
CA ALA A 129 40.45 -9.69 -8.98
C ALA A 129 39.48 -8.73 -8.25
N TYR A 130 39.36 -7.49 -8.72
CA TYR A 130 38.40 -6.52 -8.18
C TYR A 130 36.92 -6.91 -8.39
N LEU A 131 36.62 -7.66 -9.46
CA LEU A 131 35.26 -8.16 -9.71
C LEU A 131 34.89 -9.28 -8.74
N ASP A 132 35.81 -10.21 -8.52
CA ASP A 132 35.62 -11.30 -7.57
C ASP A 132 35.55 -10.76 -6.13
N GLU A 133 36.36 -9.76 -5.81
CA GLU A 133 36.33 -9.01 -4.54
C GLU A 133 34.97 -8.35 -4.30
N LEU A 134 34.43 -7.64 -5.30
CA LEU A 134 33.12 -7.00 -5.21
C LEU A 134 31.99 -8.02 -5.04
N ARG A 135 32.00 -9.11 -5.82
CA ARG A 135 30.98 -10.14 -5.70
C ARG A 135 31.06 -10.87 -4.36
N LEU A 136 32.26 -11.06 -3.84
CA LEU A 136 32.45 -11.67 -2.52
C LEU A 136 31.93 -10.75 -1.41
N ALA A 137 32.22 -9.44 -1.47
CA ALA A 137 31.66 -8.46 -0.54
C ALA A 137 30.12 -8.44 -0.58
N VAL A 138 29.51 -8.57 -1.76
CA VAL A 138 28.05 -8.70 -1.94
C VAL A 138 27.52 -9.98 -1.27
N ALA A 139 28.20 -11.11 -1.46
CA ALA A 139 27.82 -12.38 -0.84
C ALA A 139 27.86 -12.28 0.70
N TRP A 140 28.91 -11.66 1.25
CA TRP A 140 29.13 -11.46 2.68
C TRP A 140 28.28 -10.37 3.32
N ASN A 141 27.56 -9.56 2.53
CA ASN A 141 26.77 -8.43 3.01
C ASN A 141 27.61 -7.35 3.74
N ARG A 142 28.85 -7.13 3.31
CA ARG A 142 29.78 -6.12 3.88
C ARG A 142 29.92 -4.90 2.98
N VAL A 143 28.96 -3.98 3.11
CA VAL A 143 28.87 -2.75 2.30
C VAL A 143 30.01 -1.77 2.64
N ASP A 144 30.46 -1.77 3.89
CA ASP A 144 31.57 -0.97 4.40
C ASP A 144 32.89 -1.28 3.70
N ILE A 145 33.20 -2.56 3.50
CA ILE A 145 34.38 -3.01 2.75
C ILE A 145 34.27 -2.53 1.30
N ALA A 146 33.13 -2.77 0.65
CA ALA A 146 32.94 -2.35 -0.73
C ALA A 146 33.03 -0.83 -0.91
N GLN A 147 32.43 -0.03 -0.02
CA GLN A 147 32.52 1.43 -0.07
C GLN A 147 33.94 1.93 0.17
N SER A 148 34.63 1.35 1.14
CA SER A 148 35.93 1.84 1.58
C SER A 148 37.07 1.36 0.70
N GLU A 149 36.98 0.23 0.00
CA GLU A 149 38.10 -0.31 -0.79
C GLU A 149 37.88 -0.21 -2.30
N LEU A 150 36.69 -0.57 -2.78
CA LEU A 150 36.41 -0.67 -4.22
C LEU A 150 35.94 0.66 -4.84
N PHE A 151 35.38 1.56 -4.04
CA PHE A 151 34.84 2.85 -4.51
C PHE A 151 35.64 4.07 -4.06
N ARG A 152 36.92 3.92 -3.68
CA ARG A 152 37.81 5.02 -3.24
C ARG A 152 38.22 6.03 -4.32
N GLY A 153 37.72 5.89 -5.55
CA GLY A 153 38.00 6.81 -6.67
C GLY A 153 39.19 6.41 -7.54
N ASP A 154 39.99 5.43 -7.10
CA ASP A 154 41.15 4.94 -7.86
C ASP A 154 40.76 3.96 -9.00
N ILE A 155 39.51 3.45 -8.99
CA ILE A 155 39.01 2.45 -9.93
C ILE A 155 37.89 3.04 -10.81
N GLU A 156 38.10 3.02 -12.13
CA GLU A 156 37.06 3.41 -13.10
C GLU A 156 36.12 2.23 -13.42
N TRP A 157 34.94 2.25 -12.82
CA TRP A 157 33.92 1.23 -13.06
C TRP A 157 33.12 1.50 -14.35
N ARG A 158 33.01 0.47 -15.21
CA ARG A 158 32.08 0.47 -16.35
C ARG A 158 30.77 -0.21 -15.96
N SER A 159 29.64 0.23 -16.53
CA SER A 159 28.32 -0.35 -16.23
C SER A 159 28.31 -1.88 -16.38
N VAL A 160 28.93 -2.43 -17.42
CA VAL A 160 28.97 -3.88 -17.72
C VAL A 160 29.63 -4.70 -16.60
N HIS A 161 30.66 -4.15 -15.96
CA HIS A 161 31.40 -4.81 -14.88
C HIS A 161 30.52 -5.00 -13.64
N LEU A 162 29.60 -4.06 -13.40
CA LEU A 162 28.73 -4.04 -12.22
C LEU A 162 27.45 -4.87 -12.40
N GLU A 163 27.09 -5.27 -13.64
CA GLU A 163 25.82 -5.95 -13.93
C GLU A 163 25.72 -7.32 -13.25
N ALA A 164 26.81 -8.11 -13.22
CA ALA A 164 26.82 -9.41 -12.57
C ALA A 164 26.66 -9.28 -11.05
N SER A 165 27.41 -8.35 -10.43
CA SER A 165 27.31 -8.05 -9.01
C SER A 165 25.93 -7.51 -8.61
N LEU A 166 25.28 -6.73 -9.49
CA LEU A 166 23.90 -6.30 -9.26
C LEU A 166 22.93 -7.47 -9.31
N MET A 167 23.09 -8.40 -10.24
CA MET A 167 22.25 -9.60 -10.30
C MET A 167 22.36 -10.41 -9.01
N ASP A 168 23.57 -10.61 -8.50
CA ASP A 168 23.79 -11.32 -7.24
C ASP A 168 23.20 -10.56 -6.03
N ALA A 169 23.34 -9.23 -5.99
CA ALA A 169 22.77 -8.39 -4.94
C ALA A 169 21.23 -8.43 -4.96
N LEU A 170 20.63 -8.41 -6.15
CA LEU A 170 19.20 -8.56 -6.34
C LEU A 170 18.75 -9.95 -5.88
N LEU A 171 19.36 -11.03 -6.35
CA LEU A 171 18.95 -12.39 -5.99
C LEU A 171 19.01 -12.65 -4.47
N ASN A 172 20.07 -12.17 -3.81
CA ASN A 172 20.34 -12.41 -2.39
C ASN A 172 19.69 -11.42 -1.41
N ASP A 173 18.75 -10.57 -1.86
CA ASP A 173 18.04 -9.58 -1.04
C ASP A 173 18.99 -8.62 -0.29
N ARG A 174 19.97 -8.04 -1.00
CA ARG A 174 20.98 -7.10 -0.46
C ARG A 174 20.69 -5.64 -0.89
N PRO A 175 19.74 -4.93 -0.26
CA PRO A 175 19.26 -3.62 -0.71
C PRO A 175 20.32 -2.50 -0.65
N GLU A 176 21.18 -2.49 0.36
CA GLU A 176 22.21 -1.44 0.50
C GLU A 176 23.29 -1.55 -0.59
N PHE A 177 23.61 -2.76 -1.03
CA PHE A 177 24.48 -2.98 -2.20
C PHE A 177 23.82 -2.53 -3.50
N VAL A 178 22.52 -2.79 -3.68
CA VAL A 178 21.77 -2.32 -4.86
C VAL A 178 21.83 -0.79 -4.95
N ARG A 179 21.64 -0.08 -3.82
CA ARG A 179 21.78 1.38 -3.75
C ARG A 179 23.17 1.86 -4.13
N LEU A 180 24.20 1.23 -3.56
CA LEU A 180 25.60 1.58 -3.82
C LEU A 180 25.97 1.41 -5.29
N LEU A 181 25.63 0.26 -5.89
CA LEU A 181 25.96 -0.05 -7.29
C LEU A 181 25.28 0.92 -8.26
N ILE A 182 24.04 1.33 -7.96
CA ILE A 182 23.30 2.29 -8.80
C ILE A 182 23.85 3.71 -8.61
N SER A 183 24.23 4.12 -7.39
CA SER A 183 24.83 5.45 -7.17
C SER A 183 26.18 5.63 -7.87
N HIS A 184 26.91 4.55 -8.14
CA HIS A 184 28.20 4.56 -8.82
C HIS A 184 28.14 4.29 -10.34
N GLY A 185 27.00 4.57 -10.99
CA GLY A 185 26.93 4.69 -12.45
C GLY A 185 26.35 3.51 -13.22
N LEU A 186 25.75 2.52 -12.56
CA LEU A 186 25.04 1.44 -13.24
C LEU A 186 23.70 1.94 -13.82
N SER A 187 23.54 1.79 -15.14
CA SER A 187 22.28 2.14 -15.82
C SER A 187 21.28 0.97 -15.80
N VAL A 188 20.19 1.11 -15.07
CA VAL A 188 19.18 0.04 -14.93
C VAL A 188 18.47 -0.27 -16.25
N GLY A 189 18.35 0.71 -17.14
CA GLY A 189 17.76 0.52 -18.47
C GLY A 189 18.57 -0.42 -19.36
N HIS A 190 19.91 -0.39 -19.28
CA HIS A 190 20.77 -1.33 -20.01
C HIS A 190 20.83 -2.69 -19.31
N PHE A 191 20.81 -2.69 -17.98
CA PHE A 191 20.86 -3.92 -17.20
C PHE A 191 19.63 -4.81 -17.37
N LEU A 192 18.42 -4.22 -17.39
CA LEU A 192 17.17 -4.97 -17.31
C LEU A 192 16.70 -5.49 -18.67
N THR A 193 17.23 -6.63 -19.08
CA THR A 193 16.74 -7.37 -20.25
C THR A 193 15.59 -8.32 -19.88
N PRO A 194 14.68 -8.67 -20.80
CA PRO A 194 13.60 -9.62 -20.55
C PRO A 194 14.07 -10.99 -20.04
N THR A 195 15.25 -11.44 -20.50
CA THR A 195 15.89 -12.69 -20.06
C THR A 195 16.34 -12.61 -18.60
N ARG A 196 16.97 -11.51 -18.19
CA ARG A 196 17.35 -11.26 -16.79
C ARG A 196 16.15 -11.10 -15.87
N LEU A 197 15.10 -10.42 -16.32
CA LEU A 197 13.85 -10.32 -15.57
C LEU A 197 13.20 -11.70 -15.37
N THR A 198 13.25 -12.55 -16.38
CA THR A 198 12.80 -13.95 -16.30
C THR A 198 13.62 -14.74 -15.29
N GLN A 199 14.95 -14.57 -15.27
CA GLN A 199 15.83 -15.17 -14.26
C GLN A 199 15.45 -14.72 -12.85
N LEU A 200 15.19 -13.42 -12.64
CA LEU A 200 14.78 -12.86 -11.36
C LEU A 200 13.44 -13.45 -10.84
N TYR A 201 12.46 -13.67 -11.72
CA TYR A 201 11.21 -14.34 -11.34
C TYR A 201 11.38 -15.84 -11.11
N SER A 202 12.27 -16.50 -11.86
CA SER A 202 12.55 -17.93 -11.68
C SER A 202 13.23 -18.26 -10.35
N ALA A 203 13.95 -17.29 -9.77
CA ALA A 203 14.63 -17.41 -8.49
C ALA A 203 13.70 -17.22 -7.26
N ALA A 204 12.39 -17.10 -7.46
CA ALA A 204 11.42 -17.03 -6.37
C ALA A 204 11.49 -18.29 -5.47
N PRO A 205 11.43 -18.15 -4.12
CA PRO A 205 11.43 -19.30 -3.22
C PRO A 205 10.32 -20.30 -3.54
N SER A 206 10.62 -21.60 -3.48
CA SER A 206 9.67 -22.67 -3.83
C SER A 206 8.46 -22.75 -2.90
N SER A 207 8.59 -22.33 -1.63
CA SER A 207 7.51 -22.23 -0.66
C SER A 207 6.64 -20.97 -0.80
N SER A 208 7.00 -20.04 -1.69
CA SER A 208 6.30 -18.76 -1.81
C SER A 208 4.97 -18.85 -2.57
N LEU A 209 4.01 -18.02 -2.16
CA LEU A 209 2.70 -17.88 -2.82
C LEU A 209 2.81 -17.52 -4.32
N ILE A 210 3.85 -16.80 -4.73
CA ILE A 210 4.03 -16.43 -6.14
C ILE A 210 4.35 -17.67 -6.98
N ARG A 211 5.18 -18.58 -6.46
CA ARG A 211 5.56 -19.78 -7.20
C ARG A 211 4.33 -20.65 -7.44
N SER A 212 3.47 -20.80 -6.43
CA SER A 212 2.21 -21.52 -6.58
C SER A 212 1.23 -20.83 -7.54
N LEU A 213 1.14 -19.50 -7.53
CA LEU A 213 0.33 -18.75 -8.51
C LEU A 213 0.86 -18.86 -9.94
N LEU A 214 2.18 -18.82 -10.13
CA LEU A 214 2.83 -19.00 -11.43
C LEU A 214 2.62 -20.42 -11.97
N ASP A 215 2.69 -21.44 -11.10
CA ASP A 215 2.44 -22.82 -11.48
C ASP A 215 0.96 -23.05 -11.84
N GLN A 216 0.02 -22.45 -11.10
CA GLN A 216 -1.42 -22.49 -11.43
C GLN A 216 -1.72 -21.94 -12.83
N VAL A 217 -1.10 -20.82 -13.20
CA VAL A 217 -1.24 -20.24 -14.54
C VAL A 217 -0.61 -21.13 -15.61
N SER A 218 0.58 -21.67 -15.33
CA SER A 218 1.32 -22.54 -16.25
C SER A 218 0.54 -23.83 -16.56
N HIS A 219 -0.14 -24.41 -15.57
CA HIS A 219 -0.98 -25.60 -15.76
C HIS A 219 -2.36 -25.28 -16.36
N GLY A 220 -2.93 -24.10 -16.10
CA GLY A 220 -4.23 -23.68 -16.63
C GLY A 220 -4.25 -23.44 -18.16
N ALA A 221 -3.13 -23.03 -18.74
CA ALA A 221 -2.98 -22.86 -20.19
C ALA A 221 -2.77 -24.19 -20.96
N GLY A 222 -2.48 -25.29 -20.25
CA GLY A 222 -2.03 -26.56 -20.82
C GLY A 222 -3.11 -27.61 -21.09
N THR A 223 -4.39 -27.25 -21.27
CA THR A 223 -5.42 -28.22 -21.69
C THR A 223 -5.62 -28.20 -23.21
N LYS A 224 -4.70 -28.89 -23.92
CA LYS A 224 -4.89 -29.73 -25.13
C LYS A 224 -3.62 -29.76 -26.01
N SER A 225 -2.63 -30.58 -25.65
CA SER A 225 -1.81 -31.38 -26.58
C SER A 225 -0.80 -32.23 -25.78
N PRO A 226 -0.71 -33.56 -26.01
CA PRO A 226 0.32 -34.37 -25.36
C PRO A 226 1.62 -34.42 -26.17
N VAL A 227 2.74 -34.52 -25.45
CA VAL A 227 4.04 -35.13 -25.83
C VAL A 227 4.94 -34.36 -26.83
N LEU A 228 6.10 -33.86 -26.36
CA LEU A 228 7.44 -34.39 -26.69
C LEU A 228 8.51 -33.65 -25.85
N LYS A 229 9.31 -34.40 -25.08
CA LYS A 229 10.51 -33.86 -24.41
C LYS A 229 11.59 -33.66 -25.47
N SER A 230 11.92 -32.41 -25.78
CA SER A 230 13.21 -32.03 -26.36
C SER A 230 13.64 -30.70 -25.75
N SER A 231 14.94 -30.60 -25.44
CA SER A 231 15.64 -29.44 -24.89
C SER A 231 15.03 -28.10 -25.32
N ALA A 232 14.47 -27.35 -24.39
CA ALA A 232 13.92 -26.03 -24.67
C ALA A 232 14.19 -25.11 -23.48
N GLU A 233 14.70 -23.91 -23.79
CA GLU A 233 14.84 -22.80 -22.87
C GLU A 233 13.57 -22.61 -22.03
N PRO A 234 13.71 -22.17 -20.76
CA PRO A 234 12.55 -21.93 -19.91
C PRO A 234 11.66 -20.88 -20.58
N ARG A 235 10.42 -21.27 -20.92
CA ARG A 235 9.39 -20.30 -21.33
C ARG A 235 9.27 -19.24 -20.23
N PRO A 236 9.20 -17.94 -20.57
CA PRO A 236 9.11 -16.89 -19.59
C PRO A 236 7.84 -17.10 -18.73
N PRO A 237 7.91 -16.89 -17.41
CA PRO A 237 6.74 -17.00 -16.54
C PRO A 237 5.69 -15.97 -16.99
N ASP A 238 4.43 -16.40 -17.14
CA ASP A 238 3.29 -15.55 -17.51
C ASP A 238 2.85 -14.63 -16.35
N VAL A 239 3.77 -13.80 -15.85
CA VAL A 239 3.57 -12.83 -14.76
C VAL A 239 2.42 -11.87 -15.10
N GLY A 240 2.27 -11.52 -16.38
CA GLY A 240 1.16 -10.72 -16.87
C GLY A 240 -0.22 -11.32 -16.61
N GLN A 241 -0.35 -12.63 -16.77
CA GLN A 241 -1.61 -13.33 -16.52
C GLN A 241 -1.89 -13.42 -15.02
N VAL A 242 -0.85 -13.63 -14.19
CA VAL A 242 -0.96 -13.60 -12.71
C VAL A 242 -1.39 -12.21 -12.24
N LEU A 243 -0.76 -11.14 -12.72
CA LEU A 243 -1.16 -9.78 -12.36
C LEU A 243 -2.58 -9.44 -12.84
N ARG A 244 -3.00 -9.93 -14.02
CA ARG A 244 -4.39 -9.84 -14.48
C ARG A 244 -5.36 -10.62 -13.60
N MET A 245 -4.96 -11.77 -13.08
CA MET A 245 -5.74 -12.54 -12.12
C MET A 245 -5.87 -11.80 -10.77
N LEU A 246 -4.80 -11.17 -10.29
CA LEU A 246 -4.73 -10.49 -8.99
C LEU A 246 -5.42 -9.12 -8.99
N LEU A 247 -5.10 -8.27 -9.98
CA LEU A 247 -5.53 -6.87 -10.04
C LEU A 247 -6.74 -6.65 -10.97
N GLY A 248 -7.11 -7.66 -11.77
CA GLY A 248 -8.13 -7.56 -12.80
C GLY A 248 -7.66 -6.80 -14.05
N GLU A 249 -8.39 -6.95 -15.16
CA GLU A 249 -8.04 -6.35 -16.48
C GLU A 249 -7.94 -4.82 -16.49
N MET A 250 -8.56 -4.14 -15.52
CA MET A 250 -8.63 -2.68 -15.47
C MET A 250 -7.46 -2.04 -14.73
N CYS A 251 -6.75 -2.79 -13.89
CA CYS A 251 -5.69 -2.27 -13.03
C CYS A 251 -4.38 -3.06 -13.14
N ALA A 252 -4.41 -4.22 -13.79
CA ALA A 252 -3.22 -5.00 -14.07
C ALA A 252 -2.28 -4.28 -15.04
N PRO A 253 -0.98 -4.26 -14.75
CA PRO A 253 0.04 -3.85 -15.71
C PRO A 253 -0.03 -4.65 -17.01
N ARG A 254 0.22 -3.98 -18.13
CA ARG A 254 0.21 -4.61 -19.46
C ARG A 254 1.54 -5.30 -19.73
N TYR A 255 1.63 -6.57 -19.34
CA TYR A 255 2.62 -7.50 -19.88
C TYR A 255 1.99 -8.22 -21.08
N SER A 256 2.42 -7.90 -22.29
CA SER A 256 2.00 -8.62 -23.50
C SER A 256 2.68 -9.99 -23.52
N ALA A 257 1.88 -11.05 -23.51
CA ALA A 257 2.36 -12.40 -23.79
C ALA A 257 2.66 -12.50 -25.30
N GLY A 258 3.84 -12.97 -25.66
CA GLY A 258 4.17 -13.29 -27.04
C GLY A 258 3.17 -14.31 -27.58
N GLY A 259 2.57 -14.00 -28.73
CA GLY A 259 1.71 -14.91 -29.48
C GLY A 259 0.21 -14.74 -29.25
N ALA A 260 -0.36 -13.63 -29.72
CA ALA A 260 -1.69 -13.58 -30.33
C ALA A 260 -1.87 -12.17 -30.91
N GLU A 261 -1.80 -12.05 -32.23
CA GLU A 261 -2.32 -10.89 -32.94
C GLU A 261 -3.80 -10.70 -32.54
N ASP A 262 -4.12 -9.55 -31.94
CA ASP A 262 -5.48 -9.02 -31.95
C ASP A 262 -5.79 -8.57 -33.40
N PRO A 263 -6.80 -9.11 -34.11
CA PRO A 263 -7.07 -8.74 -35.49
C PRO A 263 -7.59 -7.30 -35.70
N HIS A 264 -7.57 -6.43 -34.69
CA HIS A 264 -8.30 -5.14 -34.74
C HIS A 264 -7.52 -3.95 -34.17
N GLN A 265 -6.28 -3.76 -34.62
CA GLN A 265 -5.60 -2.48 -34.49
C GLN A 265 -4.89 -2.10 -35.80
N GLY A 266 -5.64 -1.50 -36.74
CA GLY A 266 -5.03 -0.82 -37.90
C GLY A 266 -5.86 -0.82 -39.19
N GLU A 267 -7.01 -0.14 -39.21
CA GLU A 267 -7.55 0.38 -40.49
C GLU A 267 -7.82 1.88 -40.34
N GLY A 268 -6.95 2.68 -40.95
CA GLY A 268 -7.05 4.14 -40.94
C GLY A 268 -5.85 4.85 -41.53
N CYS A 269 -5.45 4.48 -42.75
CA CYS A 269 -4.99 5.36 -43.84
C CYS A 269 -4.18 4.54 -44.85
N ARG A 270 -4.82 4.16 -45.96
CA ARG A 270 -4.13 3.81 -47.20
C ARG A 270 -4.64 4.78 -48.25
N GLU A 271 -3.85 5.82 -48.53
CA GLU A 271 -3.91 6.53 -49.80
C GLU A 271 -2.66 6.17 -50.61
N SER A 272 -2.90 5.97 -51.89
CA SER A 272 -2.10 5.22 -52.85
C SER A 272 -1.03 6.10 -53.49
N VAL A 273 0.24 5.69 -53.48
CA VAL A 273 1.25 6.03 -54.52
C VAL A 273 2.22 4.86 -54.69
N GLY A 274 2.63 4.63 -55.94
CA GLY A 274 3.21 3.40 -56.48
C GLY A 274 4.62 2.97 -56.04
N LEU A 275 4.82 1.66 -56.19
CA LEU A 275 5.96 0.96 -56.82
C LEU A 275 7.38 1.02 -56.21
N LEU A 276 7.84 -0.20 -55.93
CA LEU A 276 9.21 -0.76 -55.95
C LEU A 276 10.08 -0.72 -54.68
N SER A 277 10.32 -1.96 -54.23
CA SER A 277 11.57 -2.53 -53.73
C SER A 277 11.82 -2.65 -52.22
N ASP A 278 12.25 -3.88 -51.93
CA ASP A 278 12.99 -4.43 -50.82
C ASP A 278 12.33 -4.85 -49.50
N ARG A 279 12.62 -6.12 -49.18
CA ARG A 279 12.04 -6.96 -48.16
C ARG A 279 13.13 -7.16 -47.11
N ALA A 280 12.98 -6.52 -45.94
CA ALA A 280 13.76 -6.81 -44.74
C ALA A 280 12.81 -7.20 -43.60
N PRO A 281 13.12 -8.23 -42.78
CA PRO A 281 12.15 -8.84 -41.88
C PRO A 281 11.92 -8.02 -40.60
N SER A 282 10.67 -8.04 -40.15
CA SER A 282 10.05 -7.25 -39.09
C SER A 282 10.41 -7.66 -37.64
N ASP A 283 11.62 -8.14 -37.36
CA ASP A 283 11.99 -8.62 -36.01
C ASP A 283 12.30 -7.49 -34.99
N LEU A 284 12.31 -6.22 -35.41
CA LEU A 284 12.73 -5.08 -34.57
C LEU A 284 11.61 -4.36 -33.80
N MET A 285 10.33 -4.76 -33.94
CA MET A 285 9.21 -4.06 -33.26
C MET A 285 8.57 -4.82 -32.10
N LEU A 286 8.90 -6.09 -31.86
CA LEU A 286 8.28 -6.89 -30.79
C LEU A 286 8.95 -6.67 -29.41
N ASP A 287 10.20 -6.20 -29.38
CA ASP A 287 10.96 -5.85 -28.18
C ASP A 287 10.56 -4.50 -27.53
N ALA A 288 9.63 -3.77 -28.14
CA ALA A 288 9.41 -2.36 -27.79
C ALA A 288 8.51 -2.11 -26.56
N ILE A 289 7.91 -3.11 -25.90
CA ILE A 289 6.97 -2.91 -24.77
C ILE A 289 7.51 -3.41 -23.43
N LEU A 290 8.27 -4.51 -23.39
CA LEU A 290 9.05 -4.87 -22.19
C LEU A 290 10.31 -4.01 -22.14
N GLY A 291 10.54 -3.28 -21.04
CA GLY A 291 11.71 -2.41 -20.87
C GLY A 291 11.47 -0.91 -21.09
N GLN A 292 10.24 -0.47 -21.40
CA GLN A 292 9.95 0.98 -21.46
C GLN A 292 10.02 1.68 -20.09
N ALA A 293 9.81 0.93 -18.99
CA ALA A 293 9.84 1.44 -17.63
C ALA A 293 10.53 0.44 -16.68
N PRO A 294 11.88 0.38 -16.69
CA PRO A 294 12.64 -0.66 -15.98
C PRO A 294 12.42 -0.63 -14.46
N TRP A 295 12.22 0.57 -13.90
CA TRP A 295 11.94 0.74 -12.47
C TRP A 295 10.60 0.16 -12.03
N SER A 296 9.56 0.21 -12.87
CA SER A 296 8.27 -0.37 -12.50
C SER A 296 8.30 -1.89 -12.52
N ASP A 297 9.06 -2.49 -13.42
CA ASP A 297 9.22 -3.96 -13.48
C ASP A 297 9.98 -4.48 -12.25
N LEU A 298 11.07 -3.82 -11.86
CA LEU A 298 11.78 -4.12 -10.62
C LEU A 298 10.92 -3.89 -9.37
N LEU A 299 10.13 -2.82 -9.35
CA LEU A 299 9.18 -2.56 -8.27
C LEU A 299 8.15 -3.69 -8.16
N LEU A 300 7.52 -4.11 -9.26
CA LEU A 300 6.54 -5.20 -9.28
C LEU A 300 7.16 -6.52 -8.83
N TRP A 301 8.36 -6.85 -9.30
CA TRP A 301 9.13 -8.01 -8.82
C TRP A 301 9.38 -7.96 -7.31
N ALA A 302 9.86 -6.84 -6.79
CA ALA A 302 10.13 -6.67 -5.36
C ALA A 302 8.85 -6.75 -4.51
N LEU A 303 7.73 -6.19 -4.98
CA LEU A 303 6.44 -6.24 -4.30
C LEU A 303 5.86 -7.65 -4.26
N LEU A 304 5.93 -8.38 -5.37
CA LEU A 304 5.47 -9.76 -5.44
C LEU A 304 6.23 -10.62 -4.41
N LEU A 305 7.56 -10.52 -4.38
CA LEU A 305 8.45 -11.26 -3.48
C LEU A 305 8.51 -10.73 -2.04
N ASN A 306 7.69 -9.73 -1.69
CA ASN A 306 7.64 -9.13 -0.36
C ASN A 306 9.00 -8.57 0.13
N ARG A 307 9.82 -8.03 -0.79
CA ARG A 307 11.13 -7.45 -0.49
C ARG A 307 11.02 -5.98 -0.15
N ALA A 308 10.72 -5.71 1.12
CA ALA A 308 10.30 -4.38 1.57
C ALA A 308 11.29 -3.25 1.28
N GLN A 309 12.57 -3.42 1.64
CA GLN A 309 13.58 -2.36 1.49
C GLN A 309 13.89 -2.05 0.01
N MET A 310 13.99 -3.09 -0.82
CA MET A 310 14.15 -2.92 -2.27
C MET A 310 12.92 -2.27 -2.92
N ALA A 311 11.70 -2.68 -2.54
CA ALA A 311 10.49 -2.09 -3.09
C ALA A 311 10.40 -0.59 -2.79
N LEU A 312 10.79 -0.15 -1.58
CA LEU A 312 10.85 1.26 -1.23
C LEU A 312 11.86 2.01 -2.11
N TYR A 313 13.06 1.46 -2.28
CA TYR A 313 14.08 2.09 -3.12
C TYR A 313 13.70 2.16 -4.61
N PHE A 314 13.13 1.10 -5.18
CA PHE A 314 12.67 1.13 -6.57
C PHE A 314 11.51 2.10 -6.79
N TRP A 315 10.67 2.31 -5.77
CA TRP A 315 9.65 3.36 -5.80
C TRP A 315 10.27 4.77 -5.76
N GLU A 316 11.30 4.98 -4.94
CA GLU A 316 12.05 6.25 -4.87
C GLU A 316 12.66 6.61 -6.24
N MET A 317 13.12 5.63 -7.02
CA MET A 317 13.68 5.86 -8.36
C MET A 317 12.61 5.88 -9.48
N GLY A 318 11.44 5.28 -9.26
CA GLY A 318 10.39 5.13 -10.27
C GLY A 318 9.64 6.42 -10.62
N SER A 319 9.05 6.44 -11.82
CA SER A 319 8.10 7.49 -12.25
C SER A 319 6.67 7.16 -11.80
N ASN A 320 5.72 8.09 -11.98
CA ASN A 320 4.31 7.91 -11.60
C ASN A 320 4.13 7.57 -10.11
N ALA A 321 4.84 8.30 -9.24
CA ALA A 321 5.06 7.94 -7.84
C ALA A 321 3.77 7.80 -7.01
N VAL A 322 2.80 8.70 -7.17
CA VAL A 322 1.51 8.60 -6.45
C VAL A 322 0.72 7.37 -6.91
N ALA A 323 0.66 7.13 -8.22
CA ALA A 323 -0.06 5.99 -8.79
C ALA A 323 0.61 4.65 -8.42
N SER A 324 1.94 4.59 -8.45
CA SER A 324 2.70 3.39 -8.11
C SER A 324 2.63 3.06 -6.61
N ALA A 325 2.60 4.06 -5.73
CA ALA A 325 2.37 3.85 -4.30
C ALA A 325 1.00 3.22 -4.02
N LEU A 326 -0.05 3.73 -4.67
CA LEU A 326 -1.41 3.19 -4.56
C LEU A 326 -1.55 1.81 -5.22
N GLY A 327 -0.91 1.59 -6.36
CA GLY A 327 -0.83 0.30 -7.04
C GLY A 327 -0.09 -0.75 -6.20
N ALA A 328 1.01 -0.38 -5.55
CA ALA A 328 1.73 -1.22 -4.60
C ALA A 328 0.86 -1.58 -3.40
N CYS A 329 0.16 -0.59 -2.82
CA CYS A 329 -0.78 -0.81 -1.72
C CYS A 329 -1.90 -1.80 -2.11
N LEU A 330 -2.49 -1.63 -3.31
CA LEU A 330 -3.49 -2.55 -3.86
C LEU A 330 -2.95 -3.97 -3.98
N LEU A 331 -1.81 -4.15 -4.64
CA LEU A 331 -1.21 -5.46 -4.89
C LEU A 331 -0.89 -6.18 -3.58
N LEU A 332 -0.25 -5.50 -2.63
CA LEU A 332 0.12 -6.07 -1.32
C LEU A 332 -1.11 -6.47 -0.49
N ARG A 333 -2.19 -5.68 -0.52
CA ARG A 333 -3.44 -6.01 0.18
C ARG A 333 -4.17 -7.19 -0.43
N VAL A 334 -4.11 -7.34 -1.76
CA VAL A 334 -4.66 -8.52 -2.45
C VAL A 334 -3.84 -9.76 -2.10
N LEU A 335 -2.51 -9.68 -2.19
CA LEU A 335 -1.61 -10.78 -1.84
C LEU A 335 -1.78 -11.22 -0.39
N ALA A 336 -1.81 -10.28 0.56
CA ALA A 336 -2.00 -10.57 1.99
C ALA A 336 -3.31 -11.30 2.35
N ARG A 337 -4.28 -11.38 1.44
CA ARG A 337 -5.53 -12.14 1.63
C ARG A 337 -5.47 -13.55 1.05
N LEU A 338 -4.59 -13.75 0.08
CA LEU A 338 -4.34 -15.05 -0.53
C LEU A 338 -3.35 -15.87 0.31
N GLU A 339 -2.54 -15.19 1.13
CA GLU A 339 -1.63 -15.85 2.08
C GLU A 339 -2.37 -16.66 3.14
N SER A 340 -1.90 -17.89 3.36
CA SER A 340 -2.33 -18.75 4.45
C SER A 340 -1.64 -18.41 5.77
N GLU A 341 -0.39 -17.95 5.72
CA GLU A 341 0.41 -17.65 6.91
C GLU A 341 0.13 -16.25 7.46
N ALA A 342 -0.25 -16.18 8.74
CA ALA A 342 -0.64 -14.93 9.38
C ALA A 342 0.52 -13.92 9.51
N GLU A 343 1.74 -14.39 9.78
CA GLU A 343 2.93 -13.53 9.91
C GLU A 343 3.29 -12.86 8.58
N GLU A 344 3.32 -13.64 7.50
CA GLU A 344 3.59 -13.11 6.17
C GLU A 344 2.49 -12.16 5.70
N ALA A 345 1.22 -12.48 5.98
CA ALA A 345 0.09 -11.61 5.71
C ALA A 345 0.20 -10.28 6.48
N ALA A 346 0.65 -10.32 7.74
CA ALA A 346 0.89 -9.12 8.55
C ALA A 346 2.02 -8.27 7.96
N ARG A 347 3.17 -8.87 7.61
CA ARG A 347 4.29 -8.16 6.95
C ARG A 347 3.87 -7.47 5.66
N ARG A 348 3.08 -8.16 4.81
CA ARG A 348 2.54 -7.57 3.57
C ARG A 348 1.57 -6.42 3.85
N LYS A 349 0.72 -6.52 4.89
CA LYS A 349 -0.18 -5.43 5.30
C LYS A 349 0.57 -4.21 5.83
N ASP A 350 1.61 -4.41 6.63
CA ASP A 350 2.45 -3.32 7.13
C ASP A 350 3.18 -2.61 6.00
N LEU A 351 3.70 -3.36 5.02
CA LEU A 351 4.30 -2.77 3.83
C LEU A 351 3.25 -2.01 3.00
N ALA A 352 2.03 -2.53 2.87
CA ALA A 352 0.94 -1.84 2.18
C ALA A 352 0.55 -0.52 2.87
N ALA A 353 0.54 -0.50 4.21
CA ALA A 353 0.28 0.71 4.99
C ALA A 353 1.41 1.75 4.83
N LYS A 354 2.67 1.31 4.74
CA LYS A 354 3.81 2.19 4.43
C LYS A 354 3.67 2.84 3.05
N PHE A 355 3.30 2.08 2.02
CA PHE A 355 3.06 2.63 0.68
C PHE A 355 1.83 3.56 0.63
N GLU A 356 0.76 3.26 1.38
CA GLU A 356 -0.37 4.19 1.52
C GLU A 356 0.08 5.52 2.15
N GLY A 357 0.85 5.46 3.24
CA GLY A 357 1.40 6.65 3.90
C GLY A 357 2.31 7.47 2.97
N LEU A 358 3.20 6.82 2.22
CA LEU A 358 4.04 7.50 1.22
C LEU A 358 3.21 8.18 0.13
N GLY A 359 2.16 7.52 -0.36
CA GLY A 359 1.25 8.09 -1.36
C GLY A 359 0.46 9.29 -0.81
N VAL A 360 0.03 9.22 0.45
CA VAL A 360 -0.60 10.31 1.21
C VAL A 360 0.38 11.49 1.30
N ASP A 361 1.53 11.30 1.93
CA ASP A 361 2.47 12.39 2.21
C ASP A 361 2.94 13.09 0.92
N LEU A 362 3.30 12.32 -0.11
CA LEU A 362 3.72 12.85 -1.40
C LEU A 362 2.62 13.64 -2.10
N PHE A 363 1.38 13.14 -2.11
CA PHE A 363 0.26 13.89 -2.69
C PHE A 363 -0.03 15.16 -1.90
N GLY A 364 0.16 15.15 -0.57
CA GLY A 364 0.04 16.32 0.28
C GLY A 364 1.01 17.44 -0.12
N GLU A 365 2.27 17.11 -0.39
CA GLU A 365 3.26 18.07 -0.92
C GLU A 365 2.87 18.59 -2.31
N CYS A 366 2.45 17.69 -3.21
CA CYS A 366 2.00 18.07 -4.54
C CYS A 366 0.80 19.05 -4.49
N TYR A 367 -0.14 18.81 -3.59
CA TYR A 367 -1.32 19.66 -3.40
C TYR A 367 -0.94 21.04 -2.85
N ARG A 368 -0.03 21.10 -1.87
CA ARG A 368 0.49 22.37 -1.33
C ARG A 368 1.25 23.19 -2.38
N SER A 369 1.92 22.53 -3.32
CA SER A 369 2.60 23.21 -4.43
C SER A 369 1.62 23.76 -5.48
N SER A 370 0.65 22.96 -5.93
CA SER A 370 -0.35 23.42 -6.91
C SER A 370 -1.60 22.54 -6.88
N GLU A 371 -2.72 23.12 -6.44
CA GLU A 371 -4.01 22.43 -6.36
C GLU A 371 -4.50 21.95 -7.74
N GLU A 372 -4.36 22.77 -8.79
CA GLU A 372 -4.82 22.44 -10.14
C GLU A 372 -4.02 21.31 -10.81
N ARG A 373 -2.69 21.28 -10.62
CA ARG A 373 -1.85 20.20 -11.14
C ARG A 373 -2.08 18.92 -10.34
N ALA A 374 -2.22 19.01 -9.02
CA ALA A 374 -2.55 17.88 -8.16
C ALA A 374 -3.93 17.28 -8.51
N ALA A 375 -4.94 18.11 -8.79
CA ALA A 375 -6.24 17.65 -9.28
C ALA A 375 -6.14 16.88 -10.59
N ARG A 376 -5.36 17.38 -11.56
CA ARG A 376 -5.10 16.69 -12.84
C ARG A 376 -4.35 15.37 -12.64
N LEU A 377 -3.41 15.33 -11.69
CA LEU A 377 -2.66 14.12 -11.34
C LEU A 377 -3.58 12.99 -10.87
N LEU A 378 -4.64 13.28 -10.10
CA LEU A 378 -5.56 12.27 -9.59
C LEU A 378 -6.47 11.65 -10.66
N VAL A 379 -6.81 12.43 -11.69
CA VAL A 379 -7.83 12.10 -12.70
C VAL A 379 -7.21 11.61 -14.02
N ARG A 380 -5.87 11.69 -14.17
CA ARG A 380 -5.17 11.14 -15.34
C ARG A 380 -5.22 9.62 -15.37
N ARG A 381 -5.02 9.06 -16.55
CA ARG A 381 -4.83 7.61 -16.75
C ARG A 381 -3.36 7.26 -16.54
N CYS A 382 -3.11 6.18 -15.81
CA CYS A 382 -1.77 5.64 -15.66
C CYS A 382 -1.61 4.38 -16.53
N PRO A 383 -0.78 4.41 -17.59
CA PRO A 383 -0.64 3.26 -18.49
C PRO A 383 0.01 2.05 -17.80
N LEU A 384 0.84 2.28 -16.77
CA LEU A 384 1.53 1.23 -16.02
C LEU A 384 0.57 0.31 -15.24
N TRP A 385 -0.60 0.82 -14.85
CA TRP A 385 -1.58 0.09 -14.02
C TRP A 385 -2.92 -0.03 -14.75
N GLY A 386 -2.91 -0.60 -15.96
CA GLY A 386 -4.12 -0.94 -16.71
C GLY A 386 -4.96 0.26 -17.18
N ASP A 387 -4.35 1.43 -17.36
CA ASP A 387 -5.04 2.71 -17.63
C ASP A 387 -6.01 3.15 -16.50
N ALA A 388 -5.79 2.67 -15.28
CA ALA A 388 -6.52 3.11 -14.10
C ALA A 388 -6.13 4.54 -13.70
N THR A 389 -7.08 5.25 -13.08
CA THR A 389 -6.81 6.56 -12.44
C THR A 389 -6.36 6.36 -11.00
N CYS A 390 -5.63 7.31 -10.41
CA CYS A 390 -5.19 7.22 -9.01
C CYS A 390 -6.37 7.02 -8.04
N LEU A 391 -7.50 7.70 -8.26
CA LEU A 391 -8.72 7.53 -7.44
C LEU A 391 -9.32 6.12 -7.54
N GLN A 392 -9.20 5.48 -8.71
CA GLN A 392 -9.67 4.10 -8.92
C GLN A 392 -8.75 3.11 -8.20
N LEU A 393 -7.44 3.28 -8.28
CA LEU A 393 -6.46 2.46 -7.56
C LEU A 393 -6.65 2.57 -6.05
N ALA A 394 -6.77 3.81 -5.53
CA ALA A 394 -6.99 4.06 -4.11
C ALA A 394 -8.28 3.39 -3.58
N MET A 395 -9.40 3.49 -4.32
CA MET A 395 -10.64 2.85 -3.92
C MET A 395 -10.54 1.34 -3.91
N GLN A 396 -9.98 0.76 -4.98
CA GLN A 396 -9.85 -0.68 -5.05
C GLN A 396 -8.94 -1.21 -3.95
N ALA A 397 -7.90 -0.45 -3.59
CA ALA A 397 -7.01 -0.77 -2.48
C ALA A 397 -7.69 -0.64 -1.11
N ASP A 398 -8.85 0.01 -0.99
CA ASP A 398 -9.44 0.47 0.28
C ASP A 398 -8.49 1.42 1.05
N ALA A 399 -7.79 2.31 0.33
CA ALA A 399 -6.82 3.27 0.87
C ALA A 399 -7.54 4.47 1.52
N ARG A 400 -8.07 4.26 2.72
CA ARG A 400 -8.92 5.23 3.43
C ARG A 400 -8.15 6.49 3.83
N ALA A 401 -6.88 6.37 4.25
CA ALA A 401 -6.08 7.52 4.65
C ALA A 401 -5.83 8.47 3.47
N PHE A 402 -5.68 7.91 2.27
CA PHE A 402 -5.58 8.69 1.03
C PHE A 402 -6.84 9.51 0.76
N PHE A 403 -8.04 8.94 0.91
CA PHE A 403 -9.28 9.70 0.75
C PHE A 403 -9.52 10.70 1.88
N ALA A 404 -8.94 10.51 3.06
CA ALA A 404 -9.11 11.43 4.17
C ALA A 404 -8.43 12.79 3.96
N GLN A 405 -7.47 12.87 3.03
CA GLN A 405 -6.74 14.09 2.73
C GLN A 405 -7.64 15.20 2.18
N ASP A 406 -7.38 16.42 2.62
CA ASP A 406 -8.17 17.59 2.24
C ASP A 406 -8.11 17.88 0.74
N GLY A 407 -6.94 17.66 0.10
CA GLY A 407 -6.80 17.86 -1.35
C GLY A 407 -7.69 16.92 -2.18
N VAL A 408 -7.81 15.65 -1.75
CA VAL A 408 -8.75 14.70 -2.38
C VAL A 408 -10.18 15.13 -2.12
N GLN A 409 -10.54 15.47 -0.88
CA GLN A 409 -11.89 15.92 -0.52
C GLN A 409 -12.30 17.22 -1.22
N SER A 410 -11.37 18.14 -1.46
CA SER A 410 -11.56 19.36 -2.25
C SER A 410 -11.89 19.00 -3.70
N LEU A 411 -11.09 18.14 -4.34
CA LEU A 411 -11.38 17.65 -5.70
C LEU A 411 -12.74 16.94 -5.80
N LEU A 412 -13.09 16.08 -4.83
CA LEU A 412 -14.39 15.42 -4.80
C LEU A 412 -15.55 16.40 -4.66
N THR A 413 -15.33 17.47 -3.90
CA THR A 413 -16.32 18.56 -3.77
C THR A 413 -16.47 19.29 -5.10
N GLN A 414 -15.38 19.62 -5.78
CA GLN A 414 -15.45 20.22 -7.13
C GLN A 414 -16.18 19.30 -8.12
N LYS A 415 -15.87 17.99 -8.14
CA LYS A 415 -16.55 17.02 -9.00
C LYS A 415 -18.02 16.82 -8.64
N TRP A 416 -18.41 17.00 -7.37
CA TRP A 416 -19.80 16.94 -6.91
C TRP A 416 -20.63 18.13 -7.42
N TRP A 417 -20.07 19.34 -7.36
CA TRP A 417 -20.70 20.56 -7.90
C TRP A 417 -20.63 20.64 -9.44
N GLY A 418 -19.77 19.84 -10.07
CA GLY A 418 -19.67 19.73 -11.52
C GLY A 418 -19.04 21.00 -12.13
N GLU A 419 -19.75 21.62 -13.07
CA GLU A 419 -19.33 22.87 -13.72
C GLU A 419 -19.70 24.13 -12.90
N MET A 420 -20.47 23.97 -11.82
CA MET A 420 -20.77 25.05 -10.88
C MET A 420 -19.62 25.24 -9.89
N ASP A 421 -19.45 26.45 -9.39
CA ASP A 421 -18.45 26.71 -8.37
C ASP A 421 -18.82 26.06 -7.03
N SER A 422 -17.83 25.48 -6.35
CA SER A 422 -18.03 24.79 -5.08
C SER A 422 -18.36 25.72 -3.89
N THR A 423 -18.19 27.03 -4.08
CA THR A 423 -18.48 28.05 -3.06
C THR A 423 -19.96 28.42 -2.97
N THR A 424 -20.79 27.99 -3.93
CA THR A 424 -22.21 28.37 -3.96
C THR A 424 -22.96 27.81 -2.74
N PRO A 425 -23.75 28.63 -2.03
CA PRO A 425 -24.46 28.17 -0.85
C PRO A 425 -25.65 27.28 -1.21
N ILE A 426 -25.98 26.34 -0.33
CA ILE A 426 -27.03 25.34 -0.55
C ILE A 426 -28.42 25.98 -0.77
N TRP A 427 -28.72 27.10 -0.09
CA TRP A 427 -30.01 27.79 -0.25
C TRP A 427 -30.19 28.36 -1.68
N ALA A 428 -29.11 28.85 -2.29
CA ALA A 428 -29.14 29.38 -3.66
C ALA A 428 -29.40 28.25 -4.67
N LEU A 429 -28.79 27.08 -4.44
CA LEU A 429 -29.06 25.86 -5.21
C LEU A 429 -30.54 25.45 -5.11
N VAL A 430 -31.12 25.46 -3.91
CA VAL A 430 -32.53 25.11 -3.68
C VAL A 430 -33.46 26.08 -4.41
N LEU A 431 -33.22 27.39 -4.30
CA LEU A 431 -34.02 28.39 -5.01
C LEU A 431 -33.93 28.22 -6.53
N ALA A 432 -32.73 28.02 -7.08
CA ALA A 432 -32.53 27.81 -8.51
C ALA A 432 -33.12 26.50 -9.04
N PHE A 433 -33.18 25.46 -8.19
CA PHE A 433 -33.81 24.19 -8.52
C PHE A 433 -35.33 24.34 -8.71
N PHE A 434 -36.01 25.04 -7.80
CA PHE A 434 -37.46 25.26 -7.87
C PHE A 434 -37.87 26.37 -8.84
N CYS A 435 -36.97 27.33 -9.09
CA CYS A 435 -37.19 28.44 -10.01
C CYS A 435 -36.10 28.44 -11.10
N PRO A 436 -36.25 27.60 -12.16
CA PRO A 436 -35.25 27.46 -13.21
C PRO A 436 -34.80 28.76 -13.92
N PRO A 437 -35.63 29.82 -14.05
CA PRO A 437 -35.17 31.11 -14.58
C PRO A 437 -34.01 31.75 -13.80
N LEU A 438 -33.86 31.46 -12.51
CA LEU A 438 -32.78 31.99 -11.66
C LEU A 438 -31.39 31.48 -12.09
N ILE A 439 -31.30 30.36 -12.82
CA ILE A 439 -30.03 29.83 -13.34
C ILE A 439 -29.33 30.82 -14.30
N TYR A 440 -30.11 31.68 -14.96
CA TYR A 440 -29.57 32.70 -15.87
C TYR A 440 -29.16 34.00 -15.17
N THR A 441 -29.42 34.13 -13.87
CA THR A 441 -28.98 35.26 -13.05
C THR A 441 -27.57 35.02 -12.49
N ASP A 442 -26.98 36.02 -11.83
CA ASP A 442 -25.66 35.90 -11.20
C ASP A 442 -25.70 35.22 -9.82
N LEU A 443 -26.84 34.62 -9.44
CA LEU A 443 -27.01 33.88 -8.19
C LEU A 443 -26.13 32.62 -8.12
N ILE A 444 -25.87 31.98 -9.28
CA ILE A 444 -25.00 30.81 -9.39
C ILE A 444 -23.78 31.17 -10.23
N THR A 445 -22.60 31.03 -9.63
CA THR A 445 -21.33 31.18 -10.30
C THR A 445 -20.93 29.88 -11.01
N PHE A 446 -20.67 29.97 -12.31
CA PHE A 446 -20.17 28.87 -13.13
C PHE A 446 -18.67 29.00 -13.36
N ARG A 447 -17.95 27.88 -13.39
CA ARG A 447 -16.53 27.86 -13.69
C ARG A 447 -16.30 28.28 -15.16
N LYS A 448 -15.40 29.24 -15.39
CA LYS A 448 -15.01 29.66 -16.74
C LYS A 448 -14.18 28.56 -17.39
N SER A 449 -14.39 28.34 -18.70
CA SER A 449 -13.61 27.37 -19.47
C SER A 449 -12.15 27.81 -19.53
N GLU A 450 -11.19 26.87 -19.36
CA GLU A 450 -9.74 27.12 -19.40
C GLU A 450 -9.28 27.84 -20.70
N GLU A 451 -10.05 27.76 -21.79
CA GLU A 451 -9.79 28.51 -23.03
C GLU A 451 -9.93 30.04 -22.84
N GLU A 452 -10.84 30.51 -21.96
CA GLU A 452 -11.04 31.93 -21.68
C GLU A 452 -10.00 32.53 -20.72
N SER A 453 -9.41 31.72 -19.82
CA SER A 453 -8.35 32.18 -18.91
C SER A 453 -7.00 32.27 -19.64
N MET A 454 -6.66 31.27 -20.45
CA MET A 454 -5.42 31.27 -21.23
C MET A 454 -5.39 32.44 -22.23
N GLN A 455 -6.53 32.76 -22.84
CA GLN A 455 -6.65 33.89 -23.76
C GLN A 455 -6.65 35.26 -23.06
N LYS A 456 -7.09 35.33 -21.78
CA LYS A 456 -6.96 36.54 -20.95
C LYS A 456 -5.56 36.75 -20.42
N ASP A 457 -4.84 35.70 -20.05
CA ASP A 457 -3.46 35.79 -19.57
C ASP A 457 -2.50 36.14 -20.72
N LEU A 458 -2.75 35.63 -21.93
CA LEU A 458 -2.05 36.05 -23.16
C LEU A 458 -2.39 37.49 -23.58
N ALA A 459 -3.61 37.98 -23.32
CA ALA A 459 -4.00 39.36 -23.60
C ALA A 459 -3.46 40.36 -22.56
N PHE A 460 -3.45 40.01 -21.26
CA PHE A 460 -2.91 40.86 -20.19
C PHE A 460 -1.37 40.90 -20.17
N GLY A 461 -0.69 39.88 -20.73
CA GLY A 461 0.76 39.86 -20.86
C GLY A 461 1.32 40.77 -21.96
N MET A 462 0.51 41.17 -22.95
CA MET A 462 0.96 41.98 -24.09
C MET A 462 0.96 43.50 -23.81
N ASP A 463 0.16 43.96 -22.83
CA ASP A 463 -0.05 45.41 -22.58
C ASP A 463 0.93 46.03 -21.56
N ARG A 464 1.81 45.24 -20.92
CA ARG A 464 2.78 45.75 -19.93
C ARG A 464 4.21 45.98 -20.46
N GLY A 465 4.44 45.84 -21.76
CA GLY A 465 5.78 45.79 -22.36
C GLY A 465 6.18 46.93 -23.29
N VAL A 466 5.55 48.11 -23.21
CA VAL A 466 5.93 49.26 -24.05
C VAL A 466 6.17 50.49 -23.17
N ASN A 467 7.44 50.71 -22.79
CA ASN A 467 8.11 52.02 -22.67
C ASN A 467 9.46 51.85 -21.94
N GLY A 468 10.59 52.13 -22.61
CA GLY A 468 11.88 52.42 -21.97
C GLY A 468 13.08 51.58 -22.43
N GLU A 469 13.80 52.12 -23.42
CA GLU A 469 15.20 51.92 -23.88
C GLU A 469 16.17 51.36 -22.79
N GLY A 470 16.82 50.18 -22.94
CA GLY A 470 18.06 49.85 -23.69
C GLY A 470 19.18 49.36 -22.72
N PRO A 471 20.33 48.76 -23.11
CA PRO A 471 20.69 48.00 -24.31
C PRO A 471 21.27 46.56 -24.04
N VAL A 472 21.05 45.69 -25.03
CA VAL A 472 21.96 44.69 -25.66
C VAL A 472 22.91 43.85 -24.78
N GLY A 473 22.62 42.55 -24.70
CA GLY A 473 23.56 41.45 -24.42
C GLY A 473 23.10 40.18 -25.14
N LEU A 474 23.99 39.62 -25.95
CA LEU A 474 23.77 38.66 -27.04
C LEU A 474 23.27 37.27 -26.57
N ALA A 475 22.16 36.78 -27.13
CA ALA A 475 21.79 35.36 -27.14
C ALA A 475 20.99 34.99 -28.40
N GLU A 476 21.30 33.82 -28.93
CA GLU A 476 21.00 33.20 -30.23
C GLU A 476 19.50 33.05 -30.63
N PRO A 477 19.20 32.81 -31.93
CA PRO A 477 17.88 33.05 -32.50
C PRO A 477 16.91 31.88 -32.24
N PRO A 478 15.61 32.14 -32.00
CA PRO A 478 14.61 31.10 -32.16
C PRO A 478 14.22 31.03 -33.65
N GLU A 479 14.53 29.91 -34.29
CA GLU A 479 14.00 29.54 -35.58
C GLU A 479 12.46 29.59 -35.56
N LYS A 480 11.93 30.58 -36.27
CA LYS A 480 10.52 30.65 -36.65
C LYS A 480 10.26 29.64 -37.75
N THR A 481 10.02 28.38 -37.40
CA THR A 481 9.23 27.48 -38.24
C THR A 481 7.79 27.52 -37.77
N ALA A 482 7.00 28.32 -38.47
CA ALA A 482 5.55 28.28 -38.43
C ALA A 482 5.08 26.89 -38.91
N VAL A 483 4.95 25.95 -37.98
CA VAL A 483 4.16 24.74 -38.21
C VAL A 483 2.72 25.19 -38.26
N ARG A 484 2.19 25.37 -39.47
CA ARG A 484 0.76 25.31 -39.75
C ARG A 484 0.27 23.98 -39.17
N VAL A 485 -0.30 24.05 -37.97
CA VAL A 485 -1.08 22.96 -37.41
C VAL A 485 -2.22 22.73 -38.39
N LEU A 486 -2.11 21.63 -39.13
CA LEU A 486 -3.21 21.08 -39.92
C LEU A 486 -4.34 20.83 -38.93
N GLY A 487 -5.33 21.73 -38.93
CA GLY A 487 -6.50 21.65 -38.07
C GLY A 487 -7.15 20.30 -38.25
N ARG A 488 -7.15 19.48 -37.18
CA ARG A 488 -8.03 18.33 -37.11
C ARG A 488 -9.48 18.81 -37.22
N PRO A 489 -10.35 18.07 -37.91
CA PRO A 489 -11.71 18.51 -38.17
C PRO A 489 -12.47 18.63 -36.83
N PRO A 490 -13.37 19.61 -36.70
CA PRO A 490 -14.18 19.76 -35.51
C PRO A 490 -15.04 18.51 -35.36
N ARG A 491 -15.05 17.92 -34.15
CA ARG A 491 -16.01 16.88 -33.80
C ARG A 491 -17.41 17.39 -34.13
N ARG A 492 -18.09 16.69 -35.03
CA ARG A 492 -19.48 16.89 -35.44
C ARG A 492 -20.41 16.52 -34.27
N GLY A 493 -20.41 17.34 -33.23
CA GLY A 493 -21.47 17.47 -32.24
C GLY A 493 -22.06 18.86 -32.42
N CYS A 494 -23.33 18.93 -32.77
CA CYS A 494 -24.04 20.19 -33.03
C CYS A 494 -23.80 21.21 -31.91
N CYS A 495 -23.66 22.48 -32.35
CA CYS A 495 -23.65 23.72 -31.57
C CYS A 495 -22.30 24.28 -31.13
N GLY A 496 -21.47 24.70 -32.09
CA GLY A 496 -20.43 25.72 -31.90
C GLY A 496 -20.95 27.17 -32.01
N GLY A 497 -22.25 27.39 -31.80
CA GLY A 497 -22.90 28.69 -32.00
C GLY A 497 -24.10 28.97 -31.10
N CYS A 498 -24.20 28.31 -29.93
CA CYS A 498 -25.26 28.63 -28.98
C CYS A 498 -24.86 29.84 -28.12
N PRO A 499 -25.76 30.82 -27.87
CA PRO A 499 -25.51 31.90 -26.93
C PRO A 499 -25.11 31.37 -25.55
N PRO A 500 -24.23 32.06 -24.81
CA PRO A 500 -23.68 31.59 -23.53
C PRO A 500 -24.75 31.25 -22.49
N ARG A 501 -25.96 31.84 -22.61
CA ARG A 501 -27.11 31.50 -21.77
C ARG A 501 -27.60 30.06 -22.00
N LEU A 502 -27.74 29.59 -23.24
CA LEU A 502 -28.22 28.22 -23.52
C LEU A 502 -27.23 27.12 -23.11
N ARG A 503 -25.96 27.45 -22.88
CA ARG A 503 -24.94 26.51 -22.36
C ARG A 503 -25.10 26.25 -20.85
N ARG A 504 -25.67 27.19 -20.09
CA ARG A 504 -25.84 27.07 -18.63
C ARG A 504 -26.84 25.98 -18.22
N TRP A 505 -27.88 25.75 -19.02
CA TRP A 505 -28.92 24.75 -18.72
C TRP A 505 -28.37 23.32 -18.60
N PRO A 506 -27.67 22.75 -19.60
CA PRO A 506 -27.08 21.42 -19.46
C PRO A 506 -25.95 21.34 -18.43
N GLN A 507 -25.26 22.46 -18.14
CA GLN A 507 -24.22 22.52 -17.10
C GLN A 507 -24.81 22.41 -15.69
N PHE A 508 -25.94 23.07 -15.42
CA PHE A 508 -26.64 23.00 -14.14
C PHE A 508 -27.26 21.62 -13.91
N TRP A 509 -28.11 21.16 -14.82
CA TRP A 509 -28.81 19.87 -14.69
C TRP A 509 -27.91 18.65 -14.91
N GLY A 510 -26.71 18.85 -15.48
CA GLY A 510 -25.70 17.81 -15.63
C GLY A 510 -24.86 17.58 -14.37
N ALA A 511 -24.91 18.48 -13.39
CA ALA A 511 -24.11 18.37 -12.17
C ALA A 511 -24.67 17.28 -11.22
N PRO A 512 -23.80 16.48 -10.56
CA PRO A 512 -24.26 15.45 -9.62
C PRO A 512 -25.10 15.98 -8.47
N VAL A 513 -24.80 17.18 -7.97
CA VAL A 513 -25.55 17.81 -6.87
C VAL A 513 -27.01 18.13 -7.24
N THR A 514 -27.29 18.52 -8.49
CA THR A 514 -28.66 18.80 -8.95
C THR A 514 -29.42 17.51 -9.20
N ALA A 515 -28.74 16.47 -9.74
CA ALA A 515 -29.30 15.13 -9.87
C ALA A 515 -29.63 14.51 -8.49
N PHE A 516 -28.78 14.71 -7.49
CA PHE A 516 -29.04 14.29 -6.11
C PHE A 516 -30.25 15.02 -5.52
N MET A 517 -30.33 16.35 -5.64
CA MET A 517 -31.48 17.12 -5.18
C MET A 517 -32.77 16.65 -5.87
N GLY A 518 -32.73 16.42 -7.18
CA GLY A 518 -33.85 15.87 -7.94
C GLY A 518 -34.29 14.50 -7.43
N ASN A 519 -33.34 13.60 -7.14
CA ASN A 519 -33.63 12.31 -6.55
C ASN A 519 -34.27 12.44 -5.16
N VAL A 520 -33.74 13.28 -4.28
CA VAL A 520 -34.31 13.51 -2.93
C VAL A 520 -35.73 14.07 -3.02
N VAL A 521 -35.95 15.13 -3.80
CA VAL A 521 -37.28 15.74 -3.98
C VAL A 521 -38.26 14.73 -4.56
N SER A 522 -37.84 13.98 -5.59
CA SER A 522 -38.69 12.93 -6.18
C SER A 522 -39.03 11.82 -5.19
N TYR A 523 -38.09 11.43 -4.32
CA TYR A 523 -38.30 10.37 -3.34
C TYR A 523 -39.25 10.82 -2.21
N LEU A 524 -39.13 12.08 -1.77
CA LEU A 524 -40.08 12.66 -0.81
C LEU A 524 -41.49 12.76 -1.41
N LEU A 525 -41.61 13.14 -2.68
CA LEU A 525 -42.88 13.12 -3.40
C LEU A 525 -43.44 11.70 -3.53
N PHE A 526 -42.59 10.71 -3.82
CA PHE A 526 -42.98 9.29 -3.82
C PHE A 526 -43.55 8.86 -2.48
N LEU A 527 -42.88 9.17 -1.36
CA LEU A 527 -43.39 8.86 -0.01
C LEU A 527 -44.71 9.56 0.28
N LEU A 528 -44.88 10.82 -0.16
CA LEU A 528 -46.12 11.57 0.00
C LEU A 528 -47.26 10.95 -0.80
N VAL A 529 -47.02 10.57 -2.06
CA VAL A 529 -48.01 9.87 -2.89
C VAL A 529 -48.35 8.51 -2.30
N PHE A 530 -47.36 7.74 -1.84
CA PHE A 530 -47.55 6.45 -1.17
C PHE A 530 -48.42 6.62 0.08
N ALA A 531 -48.10 7.58 0.95
CA ALA A 531 -48.88 7.85 2.16
C ALA A 531 -50.31 8.29 1.85
N ARG A 532 -50.49 9.16 0.85
CA ARG A 532 -51.81 9.59 0.39
C ARG A 532 -52.64 8.42 -0.12
N VAL A 533 -52.05 7.57 -0.96
CA VAL A 533 -52.70 6.36 -1.47
C VAL A 533 -53.10 5.45 -0.32
N LEU A 534 -52.19 5.15 0.60
CA LEU A 534 -52.43 4.21 1.70
C LEU A 534 -53.49 4.70 2.71
N LEU A 535 -53.52 6.01 2.99
CA LEU A 535 -54.41 6.59 4.00
C LEU A 535 -55.80 6.97 3.44
N LEU A 536 -55.86 7.53 2.22
CA LEU A 536 -57.10 8.13 1.68
C LEU A 536 -57.70 7.34 0.51
N ASP A 537 -56.87 6.93 -0.45
CA ASP A 537 -57.36 6.42 -1.75
C ASP A 537 -57.41 4.88 -1.84
N PHE A 538 -56.96 4.17 -0.80
CA PHE A 538 -56.94 2.70 -0.73
C PHE A 538 -58.35 2.12 -0.53
N ARG A 539 -59.10 2.02 -1.63
CA ARG A 539 -60.44 1.41 -1.71
C ARG A 539 -60.38 -0.02 -2.27
N PRO A 540 -61.38 -0.88 -1.96
CA PRO A 540 -61.48 -2.25 -2.48
C PRO A 540 -61.93 -2.33 -3.95
N GLU A 541 -62.25 -1.18 -4.57
CA GLU A 541 -62.59 -1.06 -5.98
C GLU A 541 -61.34 -1.17 -6.89
N ALA A 542 -61.54 -1.06 -8.20
CA ALA A 542 -60.43 -1.00 -9.16
C ALA A 542 -59.43 0.11 -8.81
N PRO A 543 -58.13 -0.09 -9.10
CA PRO A 543 -57.08 0.85 -8.69
C PRO A 543 -57.30 2.23 -9.32
N GLY A 544 -57.31 3.26 -8.48
CA GLY A 544 -57.44 4.65 -8.91
C GLY A 544 -56.20 5.17 -9.65
N ALA A 545 -56.32 6.33 -10.29
CA ALA A 545 -55.22 6.92 -11.07
C ALA A 545 -53.94 7.17 -10.24
N LEU A 546 -54.08 7.55 -8.97
CA LEU A 546 -52.93 7.75 -8.06
C LEU A 546 -52.26 6.42 -7.66
N GLU A 547 -53.01 5.32 -7.58
CA GLU A 547 -52.44 3.99 -7.35
C GLU A 547 -51.68 3.48 -8.57
N LEU A 548 -52.23 3.69 -9.77
CA LEU A 548 -51.54 3.36 -11.03
C LEU A 548 -50.26 4.18 -11.18
N LEU A 549 -50.28 5.47 -10.80
CA LEU A 549 -49.09 6.31 -10.73
C LEU A 549 -48.06 5.74 -9.76
N LEU A 550 -48.48 5.25 -8.59
CA LEU A 550 -47.60 4.62 -7.60
C LEU A 550 -46.96 3.34 -8.14
N TYR A 551 -47.74 2.45 -8.78
CA TYR A 551 -47.22 1.23 -9.41
C TYR A 551 -46.21 1.55 -10.51
N PHE A 552 -46.53 2.55 -11.34
CA PHE A 552 -45.61 3.02 -12.36
C PHE A 552 -44.31 3.56 -11.74
N TRP A 553 -44.41 4.31 -10.64
CA TRP A 553 -43.25 4.84 -9.94
C TRP A 553 -42.35 3.71 -9.39
N VAL A 554 -42.92 2.73 -8.69
CA VAL A 554 -42.14 1.58 -8.18
C VAL A 554 -41.57 0.75 -9.32
N PHE A 555 -42.29 0.62 -10.44
CA PHE A 555 -41.75 -0.01 -11.64
C PHE A 555 -40.50 0.72 -12.18
N THR A 556 -40.48 2.06 -12.15
CA THR A 556 -39.27 2.80 -12.53
C THR A 556 -38.10 2.58 -11.57
N LEU A 557 -38.37 2.46 -10.26
CA LEU A 557 -37.35 2.10 -9.27
C LEU A 557 -36.81 0.68 -9.51
N LEU A 558 -37.69 -0.29 -9.79
CA LEU A 558 -37.29 -1.66 -10.14
C LEU A 558 -36.40 -1.70 -11.39
N CYS A 559 -36.73 -0.90 -12.41
CA CYS A 559 -35.91 -0.79 -13.63
C CYS A 559 -34.52 -0.21 -13.33
N GLU A 560 -34.43 0.76 -12.42
CA GLU A 560 -33.17 1.36 -12.01
C GLU A 560 -32.32 0.37 -11.20
N GLU A 561 -32.91 -0.36 -10.24
CA GLU A 561 -32.21 -1.43 -9.51
C GLU A 561 -31.73 -2.53 -10.44
N PHE A 562 -32.54 -2.93 -11.43
CA PHE A 562 -32.14 -3.91 -12.42
C PHE A 562 -30.99 -3.41 -13.31
N ARG A 563 -31.03 -2.12 -13.71
CA ARG A 563 -29.92 -1.47 -14.43
C ARG A 563 -28.67 -1.44 -13.56
N GLN A 564 -28.79 -1.14 -12.27
CA GLN A 564 -27.68 -1.07 -11.34
C GLN A 564 -27.09 -2.47 -11.04
N GLY A 565 -27.91 -3.50 -10.88
CA GLY A 565 -27.48 -4.88 -10.72
C GLY A 565 -26.80 -5.47 -11.97
N LEU A 566 -27.25 -5.11 -13.17
CA LEU A 566 -26.66 -5.56 -14.44
C LEU A 566 -25.46 -4.71 -14.90
N GLY A 567 -25.56 -3.40 -14.71
CA GLY A 567 -24.60 -2.38 -15.13
C GLY A 567 -23.51 -2.09 -14.10
N GLY A 568 -23.70 -2.53 -12.84
CA GLY A 568 -22.75 -2.48 -11.74
C GLY A 568 -21.59 -3.45 -11.91
N GLY A 569 -20.93 -3.40 -13.07
CA GLY A 569 -19.58 -3.93 -13.18
C GLY A 569 -18.66 -2.97 -12.46
N TRP A 570 -18.45 -3.14 -11.15
CA TRP A 570 -17.24 -2.82 -10.36
C TRP A 570 -17.53 -2.92 -8.86
N GLY A 571 -17.48 -4.14 -8.33
CA GLY A 571 -17.29 -4.36 -6.90
C GLY A 571 -15.82 -4.12 -6.51
N SER A 572 -15.57 -3.85 -5.23
CA SER A 572 -14.20 -3.72 -4.72
C SER A 572 -13.44 -5.05 -4.87
N LEU A 573 -12.30 -5.04 -5.56
CA LEU A 573 -11.40 -6.20 -5.68
C LEU A 573 -10.90 -6.66 -4.29
N THR A 574 -10.93 -5.77 -3.31
CA THR A 574 -10.67 -6.03 -1.90
C THR A 574 -11.85 -6.67 -1.15
N THR A 575 -12.80 -7.37 -1.78
CA THR A 575 -13.79 -8.14 -1.00
C THR A 575 -14.03 -9.60 -1.40
N ARG A 576 -13.67 -10.10 -2.60
CA ARG A 576 -13.52 -11.56 -2.86
C ARG A 576 -13.06 -11.96 -4.27
N GLY A 577 -12.05 -12.82 -4.31
CA GLY A 577 -11.81 -13.86 -5.32
C GLY A 577 -11.04 -13.47 -6.59
N ALA A 578 -9.99 -14.23 -6.90
CA ALA A 578 -9.38 -14.28 -8.22
C ALA A 578 -10.39 -14.81 -9.26
N GLY A 579 -10.62 -14.08 -10.34
CA GLY A 579 -11.44 -14.55 -11.46
C GLY A 579 -11.62 -13.46 -12.52
N PRO A 580 -12.02 -13.84 -13.75
CA PRO A 580 -11.83 -13.03 -14.95
C PRO A 580 -12.60 -11.71 -14.90
N GLY A 581 -12.05 -10.73 -15.61
CA GLY A 581 -12.36 -9.31 -15.53
C GLY A 581 -13.78 -8.89 -15.96
N PRO A 582 -14.05 -7.57 -15.91
CA PRO A 582 -15.39 -6.99 -15.99
C PRO A 582 -16.10 -7.19 -17.34
N GLN A 583 -15.41 -7.58 -18.41
CA GLN A 583 -16.03 -7.78 -19.73
C GLN A 583 -16.69 -9.16 -19.90
N GLN A 584 -16.36 -10.17 -19.07
CA GLN A 584 -16.98 -11.50 -19.12
C GLN A 584 -17.28 -12.11 -17.74
N ALA A 585 -17.39 -11.31 -16.67
CA ALA A 585 -17.82 -11.84 -15.39
C ALA A 585 -19.23 -12.47 -15.51
N PRO A 586 -19.41 -13.77 -15.16
CA PRO A 586 -20.70 -14.45 -15.27
C PRO A 586 -21.75 -13.72 -14.42
N LEU A 587 -22.99 -13.68 -14.90
CA LEU A 587 -24.10 -12.97 -14.24
C LEU A 587 -24.25 -13.33 -12.75
N ARG A 588 -23.97 -14.59 -12.39
CA ARG A 588 -23.95 -15.07 -11.00
C ARG A 588 -23.00 -14.29 -10.10
N ARG A 589 -21.80 -13.98 -10.58
CA ARG A 589 -20.78 -13.25 -9.80
C ARG A 589 -21.18 -11.80 -9.58
N ARG A 590 -21.80 -11.17 -10.57
CA ARG A 590 -22.34 -9.80 -10.46
C ARG A 590 -23.50 -9.74 -9.46
N LEU A 591 -24.43 -10.70 -9.54
CA LEU A 591 -25.53 -10.83 -8.59
C LEU A 591 -25.03 -11.07 -7.16
N SER A 592 -24.01 -11.93 -6.99
CA SER A 592 -23.41 -12.17 -5.67
C SER A 592 -22.75 -10.92 -5.08
N LEU A 593 -22.13 -10.07 -5.91
CA LEU A 593 -21.55 -8.80 -5.46
C LEU A 593 -22.64 -7.77 -5.09
N TYR A 594 -23.72 -7.70 -5.87
CA TYR A 594 -24.86 -6.84 -5.58
C TYR A 594 -25.54 -7.22 -4.25
N LEU A 595 -25.78 -8.51 -4.04
CA LEU A 595 -26.40 -9.06 -2.82
C LEU A 595 -25.50 -8.99 -1.58
N ALA A 596 -24.21 -8.66 -1.71
CA ALA A 596 -23.32 -8.53 -0.56
C ALA A 596 -23.52 -7.21 0.21
N ASP A 597 -24.09 -6.19 -0.44
CA ASP A 597 -24.38 -4.90 0.19
C ASP A 597 -25.71 -4.97 0.95
N THR A 598 -25.68 -4.59 2.23
CA THR A 598 -26.86 -4.61 3.12
C THR A 598 -27.96 -3.67 2.65
N TRP A 599 -27.61 -2.54 2.02
CA TRP A 599 -28.62 -1.60 1.52
C TRP A 599 -29.34 -2.11 0.28
N ASN A 600 -28.61 -2.76 -0.64
CA ASN A 600 -29.20 -3.40 -1.80
C ASN A 600 -30.12 -4.57 -1.40
N GLN A 601 -29.78 -5.29 -0.32
CA GLN A 601 -30.68 -6.29 0.27
C GLN A 601 -31.97 -5.65 0.79
N CYS A 602 -31.89 -4.51 1.49
CA CYS A 602 -33.06 -3.76 1.97
C CYS A 602 -33.95 -3.30 0.80
N ASP A 603 -33.35 -2.80 -0.28
CA ASP A 603 -34.06 -2.36 -1.49
C ASP A 603 -34.76 -3.54 -2.20
N LEU A 604 -34.12 -4.71 -2.25
CA LEU A 604 -34.72 -5.93 -2.77
C LEU A 604 -35.89 -6.42 -1.90
N VAL A 605 -35.76 -6.33 -0.57
CA VAL A 605 -36.83 -6.67 0.37
C VAL A 605 -38.02 -5.72 0.21
N ALA A 606 -37.78 -4.42 0.08
CA ALA A 606 -38.84 -3.43 -0.17
C ALA A 606 -39.57 -3.72 -1.49
N LEU A 607 -38.83 -3.92 -2.59
CA LEU A 607 -39.45 -4.20 -3.90
C LEU A 607 -40.24 -5.51 -3.92
N THR A 608 -39.74 -6.56 -3.28
CA THR A 608 -40.46 -7.84 -3.20
C THR A 608 -41.68 -7.78 -2.29
N CYS A 609 -41.60 -7.07 -1.16
CA CYS A 609 -42.73 -6.82 -0.26
C CYS A 609 -43.82 -5.99 -0.96
N PHE A 610 -43.45 -4.95 -1.71
CA PHE A 610 -44.38 -4.16 -2.51
C PHE A 610 -45.09 -5.00 -3.56
N LEU A 611 -44.36 -5.81 -4.33
CA LEU A 611 -44.95 -6.69 -5.35
C LEU A 611 -45.92 -7.71 -4.73
N LEU A 612 -45.59 -8.25 -3.56
CA LEU A 612 -46.48 -9.14 -2.81
C LEU A 612 -47.72 -8.40 -2.32
N GLY A 613 -47.57 -7.20 -1.75
CA GLY A 613 -48.66 -6.36 -1.27
C GLY A 613 -49.64 -5.97 -2.38
N VAL A 614 -49.12 -5.57 -3.55
CA VAL A 614 -49.94 -5.28 -4.74
C VAL A 614 -50.58 -6.56 -5.30
N GLY A 615 -49.87 -7.69 -5.32
CA GLY A 615 -50.42 -8.98 -5.70
C GLY A 615 -51.61 -9.40 -4.83
N CYS A 616 -51.48 -9.29 -3.51
CA CYS A 616 -52.56 -9.56 -2.55
C CYS A 616 -53.71 -8.56 -2.68
N ARG A 617 -53.43 -7.29 -3.00
CA ARG A 617 -54.46 -6.27 -3.29
C ARG A 617 -55.31 -6.63 -4.50
N LEU A 618 -54.70 -7.18 -5.56
CA LEU A 618 -55.41 -7.54 -6.80
C LEU A 618 -56.22 -8.84 -6.67
N THR A 619 -55.92 -9.69 -5.69
CA THR A 619 -56.66 -10.93 -5.45
C THR A 619 -57.90 -10.69 -4.57
N PRO A 620 -59.11 -11.03 -5.05
CA PRO A 620 -60.33 -10.93 -4.23
C PRO A 620 -60.24 -11.92 -3.06
N GLY A 621 -60.18 -11.40 -1.83
CA GLY A 621 -60.09 -12.19 -0.58
C GLY A 621 -58.85 -11.91 0.28
N LEU A 622 -57.78 -11.32 -0.26
CA LEU A 622 -56.56 -10.98 0.49
C LEU A 622 -56.34 -9.48 0.65
N TYR A 623 -57.40 -8.68 0.57
CA TYR A 623 -57.32 -7.21 0.58
C TYR A 623 -56.69 -6.65 1.87
N ASP A 624 -57.15 -7.10 3.03
CA ASP A 624 -56.63 -6.61 4.33
C ASP A 624 -55.18 -7.03 4.55
N LEU A 625 -54.80 -8.21 4.05
CA LEU A 625 -53.42 -8.67 4.05
C LEU A 625 -52.56 -7.80 3.12
N GLY A 626 -53.05 -7.48 1.92
CA GLY A 626 -52.39 -6.57 0.98
C GLY A 626 -52.18 -5.17 1.57
N ARG A 627 -53.18 -4.62 2.26
CA ARG A 627 -53.07 -3.35 2.99
C ARG A 627 -52.00 -3.43 4.07
N THR A 628 -52.01 -4.49 4.87
CA THR A 628 -51.06 -4.70 5.98
C THR A 628 -49.62 -4.79 5.47
N LEU A 629 -49.39 -5.53 4.38
CA LEU A 629 -48.08 -5.64 3.73
C LEU A 629 -47.61 -4.29 3.20
N LEU A 630 -48.48 -3.52 2.54
CA LEU A 630 -48.12 -2.18 2.04
C LEU A 630 -47.86 -1.16 3.16
N CYS A 631 -48.53 -1.27 4.31
CA CYS A 631 -48.21 -0.47 5.50
C CYS A 631 -46.80 -0.75 6.03
N LEU A 632 -46.42 -2.04 6.12
CA LEU A 632 -45.07 -2.44 6.54
C LEU A 632 -44.03 -2.01 5.50
N ASP A 633 -44.35 -2.18 4.23
CA ASP A 633 -43.49 -1.79 3.12
C ASP A 633 -43.22 -0.27 3.08
N PHE A 634 -44.23 0.56 3.40
CA PHE A 634 -44.04 2.01 3.57
C PHE A 634 -42.97 2.34 4.62
N MET A 635 -42.89 1.58 5.72
CA MET A 635 -41.85 1.78 6.73
C MET A 635 -40.46 1.47 6.15
N VAL A 636 -40.32 0.39 5.37
CA VAL A 636 -39.05 0.02 4.73
C VAL A 636 -38.62 1.08 3.72
N PHE A 637 -39.53 1.56 2.86
CA PHE A 637 -39.25 2.68 1.95
C PHE A 637 -38.92 3.97 2.71
N THR A 638 -39.50 4.22 3.87
CA THR A 638 -39.14 5.39 4.69
C THR A 638 -37.74 5.24 5.28
N LEU A 639 -37.36 4.06 5.78
CA LEU A 639 -36.01 3.79 6.29
C LEU A 639 -34.94 3.96 5.21
N ARG A 640 -35.25 3.60 3.94
CA ARG A 640 -34.35 3.82 2.79
C ARG A 640 -33.97 5.30 2.60
N LEU A 641 -34.79 6.25 3.04
CA LEU A 641 -34.44 7.68 3.00
C LEU A 641 -33.15 8.00 3.78
N LEU A 642 -32.90 7.28 4.89
CA LEU A 642 -31.66 7.44 5.66
C LEU A 642 -30.44 7.09 4.81
N HIS A 643 -30.53 6.05 3.97
CA HIS A 643 -29.44 5.65 3.07
C HIS A 643 -29.09 6.76 2.08
N ILE A 644 -30.09 7.42 1.49
CA ILE A 644 -29.89 8.53 0.53
C ILE A 644 -29.15 9.70 1.20
N PHE A 645 -29.48 10.01 2.46
CA PHE A 645 -28.81 11.07 3.21
C PHE A 645 -27.41 10.74 3.71
N THR A 646 -26.91 9.50 3.53
CA THR A 646 -25.52 9.15 3.87
C THR A 646 -24.48 9.92 3.07
N VAL A 647 -24.86 10.42 1.89
CA VAL A 647 -24.03 11.28 1.03
C VAL A 647 -23.73 12.63 1.68
N ASN A 648 -24.63 13.11 2.56
CA ASN A 648 -24.50 14.42 3.16
C ASN A 648 -23.32 14.47 4.14
N LYS A 649 -22.52 15.55 4.07
CA LYS A 649 -21.34 15.77 4.90
C LYS A 649 -21.62 15.76 6.40
N GLN A 650 -22.79 16.24 6.82
CA GLN A 650 -23.14 16.35 8.24
C GLN A 650 -23.84 15.12 8.82
N LEU A 651 -24.63 14.41 8.00
CA LEU A 651 -25.46 13.28 8.45
C LEU A 651 -24.77 11.92 8.20
N GLY A 652 -23.96 11.80 7.15
CA GLY A 652 -23.33 10.54 6.76
C GLY A 652 -22.51 9.86 7.87
N PRO A 653 -21.54 10.56 8.50
CA PRO A 653 -20.76 9.97 9.60
C PRO A 653 -21.65 9.51 10.76
N LYS A 654 -22.71 10.27 11.09
CA LYS A 654 -23.65 9.94 12.17
C LYS A 654 -24.43 8.65 11.88
N ILE A 655 -24.90 8.45 10.65
CA ILE A 655 -25.63 7.24 10.25
C ILE A 655 -24.71 6.00 10.32
N VAL A 656 -23.44 6.14 9.92
CA VAL A 656 -22.44 5.06 10.03
C VAL A 656 -22.17 4.69 11.50
N ILE A 657 -22.17 5.66 12.41
CA ILE A 657 -22.02 5.42 13.85
C ILE A 657 -23.20 4.59 14.39
N VAL A 658 -24.44 4.98 14.07
CA VAL A 658 -25.65 4.26 14.51
C VAL A 658 -25.58 2.77 14.14
N ASN A 659 -25.18 2.46 12.89
CA ASN A 659 -25.04 1.08 12.45
C ASN A 659 -24.02 0.27 13.29
N LYS A 660 -22.93 0.90 13.72
CA LYS A 660 -21.91 0.24 14.55
C LYS A 660 -22.35 0.05 16.00
N MET A 661 -23.18 0.95 16.53
CA MET A 661 -23.71 0.87 17.90
C MET A 661 -24.78 -0.21 18.07
N MET A 662 -25.32 -0.77 16.98
CA MET A 662 -26.31 -1.86 17.03
C MET A 662 -25.81 -3.11 17.77
N LYS A 663 -24.49 -3.38 17.78
CA LYS A 663 -23.92 -4.51 18.55
C LYS A 663 -24.13 -4.34 20.05
N ASP A 664 -23.98 -3.11 20.56
CA ASP A 664 -24.18 -2.80 21.98
C ASP A 664 -25.67 -2.90 22.35
N VAL A 665 -26.56 -2.50 21.43
CA VAL A 665 -28.02 -2.67 21.57
C VAL A 665 -28.38 -4.14 21.73
N PHE A 666 -27.82 -5.03 20.90
CA PHE A 666 -28.11 -6.47 20.99
C PHE A 666 -27.65 -7.09 22.31
N PHE A 667 -26.46 -6.73 22.79
CA PHE A 667 -25.96 -7.18 24.08
C PHE A 667 -26.85 -6.71 25.23
N PHE A 668 -27.24 -5.44 25.22
CA PHE A 668 -28.18 -4.90 26.20
C PHE A 668 -29.55 -5.59 26.15
N LEU A 669 -30.11 -5.78 24.96
CA LEU A 669 -31.42 -6.41 24.78
C LEU A 669 -31.42 -7.87 25.28
N PHE A 670 -30.27 -8.56 25.22
CA PHE A 670 -30.09 -9.87 25.83
C PHE A 670 -30.20 -9.83 27.37
N PHE A 671 -29.44 -8.96 28.04
CA PHE A 671 -29.53 -8.82 29.51
C PHE A 671 -30.90 -8.35 29.96
N LEU A 672 -31.47 -7.36 29.27
CA LEU A 672 -32.80 -6.87 29.55
C LEU A 672 -33.84 -7.98 29.35
N GLY A 673 -33.74 -8.76 28.28
CA GLY A 673 -34.64 -9.87 27.99
C GLY A 673 -34.62 -10.93 29.09
N VAL A 674 -33.44 -11.38 29.53
CA VAL A 674 -33.31 -12.39 30.62
C VAL A 674 -33.94 -11.88 31.91
N TRP A 675 -33.66 -10.63 32.29
CA TRP A 675 -34.20 -10.03 33.50
C TRP A 675 -35.72 -9.80 33.43
N LEU A 676 -36.20 -9.35 32.26
CA LEU A 676 -37.61 -9.10 31.99
C LEU A 676 -38.44 -10.38 32.06
N VAL A 677 -37.96 -11.49 31.50
CA VAL A 677 -38.64 -12.80 31.59
C VAL A 677 -38.71 -13.26 33.04
N ALA A 678 -37.61 -13.16 33.79
CA ALA A 678 -37.57 -13.59 35.19
C ALA A 678 -38.60 -12.82 36.05
N TYR A 679 -38.62 -11.49 35.92
CA TYR A 679 -39.59 -10.66 36.63
C TYR A 679 -41.04 -10.90 36.18
N GLY A 680 -41.29 -10.98 34.87
CA GLY A 680 -42.62 -11.17 34.30
C GLY A 680 -43.25 -12.50 34.69
N VAL A 681 -42.49 -13.60 34.63
CA VAL A 681 -42.97 -14.94 35.01
C VAL A 681 -43.17 -15.04 36.52
N ALA A 682 -42.26 -14.50 37.33
CA ALA A 682 -42.43 -14.48 38.78
C ALA A 682 -43.67 -13.69 39.22
N THR A 683 -43.91 -12.55 38.58
CA THR A 683 -45.07 -11.69 38.85
C THR A 683 -46.39 -12.36 38.47
N GLU A 684 -46.48 -12.94 37.28
CA GLU A 684 -47.68 -13.67 36.83
C GLU A 684 -47.93 -14.90 37.73
N GLY A 685 -46.86 -15.58 38.17
CA GLY A 685 -46.94 -16.71 39.09
C GLY A 685 -47.42 -16.36 40.50
N LEU A 686 -47.13 -15.15 41.00
CA LEU A 686 -47.59 -14.68 42.30
C LEU A 686 -49.05 -14.21 42.25
N LEU A 687 -49.41 -13.40 41.25
CA LEU A 687 -50.77 -12.82 41.14
C LEU A 687 -51.81 -13.82 40.64
N ARG A 688 -51.41 -14.88 39.93
CA ARG A 688 -52.27 -15.98 39.44
C ARG A 688 -53.62 -15.49 38.85
N PRO A 689 -53.61 -14.66 37.80
CA PRO A 689 -54.84 -14.20 37.18
C PRO A 689 -55.64 -15.36 36.59
N ARG A 690 -56.97 -15.29 36.69
CA ARG A 690 -57.85 -16.41 36.28
C ARG A 690 -57.93 -16.62 34.77
N ASP A 691 -57.72 -15.56 33.98
CA ASP A 691 -57.84 -15.60 32.53
C ASP A 691 -56.63 -16.31 31.91
N ARG A 692 -56.84 -17.56 31.44
CA ARG A 692 -55.81 -18.49 30.96
C ARG A 692 -55.48 -18.39 29.46
N ASP A 693 -55.89 -17.32 28.80
CA ASP A 693 -55.60 -17.16 27.37
C ASP A 693 -54.11 -16.92 27.14
N LEU A 694 -53.50 -17.73 26.28
CA LEU A 694 -52.07 -17.64 25.94
C LEU A 694 -51.64 -16.21 25.51
N PRO A 695 -52.40 -15.47 24.67
CA PRO A 695 -52.05 -14.09 24.30
C PRO A 695 -52.05 -13.12 25.49
N ASN A 696 -52.98 -13.30 26.43
CA ASN A 696 -53.09 -12.45 27.62
C ASN A 696 -51.96 -12.72 28.61
N ILE A 697 -51.58 -13.99 28.79
CA ILE A 697 -50.41 -14.39 29.59
C ILE A 697 -49.13 -13.82 28.98
N LEU A 698 -48.91 -13.98 27.67
CA LEU A 698 -47.72 -13.43 26.99
C LEU A 698 -47.64 -11.90 27.11
N ARG A 699 -48.78 -11.20 27.00
CA ARG A 699 -48.84 -9.74 27.19
C ARG A 699 -48.48 -9.33 28.62
N ARG A 700 -48.96 -10.05 29.64
CA ARG A 700 -48.64 -9.74 31.04
C ARG A 700 -47.19 -10.09 31.42
N VAL A 701 -46.64 -11.16 30.88
CA VAL A 701 -45.27 -11.61 31.16
C VAL A 701 -44.22 -10.75 30.44
N PHE A 702 -44.44 -10.38 29.17
CA PHE A 702 -43.43 -9.68 28.39
C PHE A 702 -43.73 -8.18 28.22
N TYR A 703 -44.91 -7.86 27.70
CA TYR A 703 -45.22 -6.50 27.26
C TYR A 703 -45.41 -5.53 28.44
N ARG A 704 -46.07 -5.96 29.51
CA ARG A 704 -46.30 -5.11 30.68
C ARG A 704 -44.99 -4.75 31.41
N PRO A 705 -44.10 -5.69 31.78
CA PRO A 705 -42.79 -5.35 32.32
C PRO A 705 -41.94 -4.47 31.43
N TYR A 706 -42.02 -4.66 30.10
CA TYR A 706 -41.32 -3.80 29.15
C TYR A 706 -41.75 -2.33 29.26
N LEU A 707 -43.07 -2.06 29.35
CA LEU A 707 -43.61 -0.71 29.48
C LEU A 707 -43.26 -0.02 30.81
N GLN A 708 -43.09 -0.80 31.89
CA GLN A 708 -42.69 -0.27 33.20
C GLN A 708 -41.31 0.38 33.18
N ILE A 709 -40.39 -0.10 32.34
CA ILE A 709 -39.05 0.50 32.13
C ILE A 709 -39.19 1.95 31.63
N PHE A 710 -40.20 2.22 30.80
CA PHE A 710 -40.49 3.54 30.23
C PHE A 710 -41.43 4.39 31.08
N GLY A 711 -41.71 3.99 32.33
CA GLY A 711 -42.48 4.76 33.30
C GLY A 711 -43.99 4.52 33.28
N GLN A 712 -44.50 3.60 32.46
CA GLN A 712 -45.90 3.16 32.54
C GLN A 712 -46.05 2.05 33.57
N ILE A 713 -46.26 2.43 34.83
CA ILE A 713 -46.38 1.51 35.97
C ILE A 713 -47.85 1.49 36.42
N PRO A 714 -48.71 0.60 35.88
CA PRO A 714 -50.10 0.48 36.34
C PRO A 714 -50.12 -0.22 37.70
N GLN A 715 -49.98 0.57 38.76
CA GLN A 715 -49.99 0.12 40.16
C GLN A 715 -51.34 -0.46 40.55
N GLU A 716 -52.42 0.09 40.02
CA GLU A 716 -53.82 -0.36 40.20
C GLU A 716 -54.07 -1.81 39.80
N ASP A 717 -53.25 -2.34 38.88
CA ASP A 717 -53.34 -3.70 38.36
C ASP A 717 -52.29 -4.65 39.00
N MET A 718 -51.47 -4.16 39.94
CA MET A 718 -50.42 -4.94 40.62
C MET A 718 -50.66 -5.01 42.11
N ASP A 719 -50.99 -3.88 42.73
CA ASP A 719 -51.09 -3.74 44.17
C ASP A 719 -52.53 -3.91 44.62
N VAL A 720 -52.81 -4.99 45.34
CA VAL A 720 -54.13 -5.30 45.85
C VAL A 720 -54.62 -4.28 46.88
N ALA A 721 -53.73 -3.47 47.49
CA ALA A 721 -54.15 -2.35 48.34
C ALA A 721 -54.95 -1.28 47.58
N LEU A 722 -54.80 -1.22 46.26
CA LEU A 722 -55.48 -0.29 45.36
C LEU A 722 -56.67 -0.92 44.61
N MET A 723 -56.96 -2.21 44.87
CA MET A 723 -58.02 -2.97 44.20
C MET A 723 -59.26 -3.16 45.09
N GLU A 724 -60.40 -3.44 44.47
CA GLU A 724 -61.62 -3.81 45.18
C GLU A 724 -61.53 -5.28 45.63
N GLN A 725 -61.60 -5.49 46.95
CA GLN A 725 -61.54 -6.82 47.56
C GLN A 725 -62.89 -7.53 47.40
N VAL A 726 -62.99 -8.40 46.40
CA VAL A 726 -64.19 -9.18 46.10
C VAL A 726 -63.80 -10.64 45.89
N ASN A 727 -64.52 -11.57 46.51
CA ASN A 727 -64.35 -13.00 46.27
C ASN A 727 -64.84 -13.38 44.87
N CYS A 728 -63.96 -13.20 43.88
CA CYS A 728 -64.24 -13.42 42.45
C CYS A 728 -63.88 -14.83 41.94
N SER A 729 -63.40 -15.74 42.80
CA SER A 729 -62.97 -17.10 42.44
C SER A 729 -63.58 -18.15 43.36
N SER A 730 -63.78 -19.36 42.83
CA SER A 730 -64.26 -20.54 43.55
C SER A 730 -63.15 -21.34 44.23
N GLU A 731 -61.88 -20.98 44.02
CA GLU A 731 -60.72 -21.62 44.66
C GLU A 731 -60.47 -21.08 46.08
N GLN A 732 -60.04 -21.94 47.00
CA GLN A 732 -59.70 -21.55 48.36
C GLN A 732 -58.60 -20.48 48.37
N GLY A 733 -58.92 -19.28 48.85
CA GLY A 733 -57.98 -18.16 48.94
C GLY A 733 -58.69 -16.80 49.01
N PHE A 734 -57.90 -15.75 49.19
CA PHE A 734 -58.36 -14.36 49.12
C PHE A 734 -58.07 -13.79 47.73
N TRP A 735 -59.08 -13.15 47.15
CA TRP A 735 -59.04 -12.64 45.79
C TRP A 735 -59.48 -11.16 45.72
N ALA A 736 -58.97 -10.45 44.74
CA ALA A 736 -59.38 -9.08 44.40
C ALA A 736 -59.60 -8.94 42.90
N ARG A 737 -60.40 -7.95 42.53
CA ARG A 737 -60.69 -7.63 41.14
C ARG A 737 -59.88 -6.40 40.71
N PRO A 738 -58.96 -6.51 39.74
CA PRO A 738 -58.27 -5.35 39.21
C PRO A 738 -59.21 -4.52 38.32
N PRO A 739 -59.03 -3.19 38.26
CA PRO A 739 -59.84 -2.32 37.41
C PRO A 739 -59.48 -2.46 35.92
N GLY A 740 -58.24 -2.86 35.59
CA GLY A 740 -57.79 -3.03 34.23
C GLY A 740 -58.42 -4.24 33.53
N ALA A 741 -59.08 -4.00 32.40
CA ALA A 741 -59.74 -5.04 31.58
C ALA A 741 -58.80 -6.15 31.07
N GLN A 742 -57.48 -5.94 31.13
CA GLN A 742 -56.45 -6.87 30.62
C GLN A 742 -55.60 -7.49 31.73
N ALA A 743 -55.77 -7.05 32.99
CA ALA A 743 -55.03 -7.54 34.16
C ALA A 743 -55.56 -8.89 34.69
N GLY A 744 -56.69 -9.36 34.15
CA GLY A 744 -57.36 -10.58 34.57
C GLY A 744 -58.65 -10.28 35.33
N SER A 745 -59.65 -11.14 35.21
CA SER A 745 -60.93 -11.00 35.94
C SER A 745 -60.82 -11.06 37.46
N CYS A 746 -59.75 -11.70 37.98
CA CYS A 746 -59.54 -11.99 39.40
C CYS A 746 -58.05 -12.28 39.67
N VAL A 747 -57.46 -11.70 40.72
CA VAL A 747 -56.05 -11.89 41.13
C VAL A 747 -55.94 -12.30 42.60
N SER A 748 -54.87 -13.04 42.93
CA SER A 748 -54.63 -13.56 44.28
C SER A 748 -53.98 -12.50 45.19
N LEU A 749 -54.42 -12.42 46.45
CA LEU A 749 -53.80 -11.57 47.47
C LEU A 749 -52.53 -12.17 48.08
N TYR A 750 -52.29 -13.46 47.86
CA TYR A 750 -51.24 -14.19 48.54
C TYR A 750 -49.85 -13.61 48.20
N ALA A 751 -49.11 -13.18 49.22
CA ALA A 751 -47.78 -12.58 49.10
C ALA A 751 -47.68 -11.36 48.17
N ASN A 752 -48.74 -10.53 48.05
CA ASN A 752 -48.71 -9.31 47.22
C ASN A 752 -47.59 -8.32 47.60
N TRP A 753 -47.20 -8.24 48.87
CA TRP A 753 -46.05 -7.43 49.31
C TRP A 753 -44.76 -7.81 48.57
N LEU A 754 -44.60 -9.08 48.18
CA LEU A 754 -43.46 -9.57 47.42
C LEU A 754 -43.52 -9.09 45.96
N VAL A 755 -44.72 -8.93 45.39
CA VAL A 755 -44.92 -8.37 44.05
C VAL A 755 -44.50 -6.90 44.01
N VAL A 756 -44.88 -6.12 45.03
CA VAL A 756 -44.44 -4.72 45.19
C VAL A 756 -42.92 -4.64 45.39
N LEU A 757 -42.33 -5.53 46.20
CA LEU A 757 -40.88 -5.61 46.38
C LEU A 757 -40.15 -5.96 45.06
N LEU A 758 -40.64 -6.95 44.32
CA LEU A 758 -40.09 -7.35 43.02
C LEU A 758 -40.17 -6.21 42.00
N LEU A 759 -41.25 -5.41 42.01
CA LEU A 759 -41.37 -4.22 41.17
C LEU A 759 -40.28 -3.18 41.49
N ILE A 760 -40.03 -2.90 42.77
CA ILE A 760 -38.97 -1.96 43.19
C ILE A 760 -37.59 -2.46 42.74
N ILE A 761 -37.29 -3.74 42.99
CA ILE A 761 -36.02 -4.35 42.58
C ILE A 761 -35.87 -4.35 41.05
N PHE A 762 -36.94 -4.68 40.33
CA PHE A 762 -36.96 -4.67 38.87
C PHE A 762 -36.66 -3.28 38.30
N LEU A 763 -37.32 -2.23 38.81
CA LEU A 763 -37.10 -0.85 38.38
C LEU A 763 -35.69 -0.36 38.74
N LEU A 764 -35.17 -0.72 39.91
CA LEU A 764 -33.80 -0.38 40.31
C LEU A 764 -32.79 -0.98 39.33
N VAL A 765 -32.90 -2.28 39.04
CA VAL A 765 -31.96 -2.98 38.15
C VAL A 765 -32.14 -2.51 36.69
N ALA A 766 -33.37 -2.40 36.19
CA ALA A 766 -33.61 -2.00 34.81
C ALA A 766 -33.23 -0.54 34.56
N ASN A 767 -33.72 0.40 35.38
CA ASN A 767 -33.59 1.82 35.09
C ASN A 767 -32.30 2.43 35.64
N ILE A 768 -31.86 2.05 36.84
CA ILE A 768 -30.66 2.64 37.44
C ILE A 768 -29.39 1.91 37.01
N LEU A 769 -29.42 0.59 36.87
CA LEU A 769 -28.24 -0.18 36.48
C LEU A 769 -28.16 -0.37 34.95
N LEU A 770 -29.12 -1.04 34.33
CA LEU A 770 -29.01 -1.47 32.93
C LEU A 770 -29.08 -0.30 31.93
N LEU A 771 -30.02 0.65 32.09
CA LEU A 771 -30.10 1.80 31.19
C LEU A 771 -28.85 2.71 31.27
N ASN A 772 -28.36 2.98 32.48
CA ASN A 772 -27.15 3.79 32.66
C ASN A 772 -25.90 3.09 32.11
N LEU A 773 -25.83 1.76 32.24
CA LEU A 773 -24.77 0.97 31.60
C LEU A 773 -24.85 1.07 30.06
N LEU A 774 -26.05 1.02 29.47
CA LEU A 774 -26.23 1.22 28.02
C LEU A 774 -25.74 2.60 27.57
N ILE A 775 -26.07 3.66 28.32
CA ILE A 775 -25.59 5.03 28.04
C ILE A 775 -24.06 5.07 28.10
N ALA A 776 -23.44 4.43 29.10
CA ALA A 776 -21.98 4.37 29.22
C ALA A 776 -21.33 3.60 28.06
N MET A 777 -21.88 2.44 27.68
CA MET A 777 -21.42 1.66 26.52
C MET A 777 -21.52 2.48 25.23
N PHE A 778 -22.66 3.15 25.01
CA PHE A 778 -22.84 4.04 23.87
C PHE A 778 -21.85 5.19 23.87
N SER A 779 -21.59 5.85 25.01
CA SER A 779 -20.62 6.95 25.08
C SER A 779 -19.19 6.48 24.72
N HIS A 780 -18.77 5.32 25.24
CA HIS A 780 -17.48 4.73 24.93
C HIS A 780 -17.37 4.31 23.44
N THR A 781 -18.38 3.60 22.93
CA THR A 781 -18.42 3.17 21.51
C THR A 781 -18.51 4.37 20.57
N PHE A 782 -19.30 5.40 20.89
CA PHE A 782 -19.39 6.64 20.11
C PHE A 782 -18.02 7.31 20.00
N SER A 783 -17.32 7.49 21.13
CA SER A 783 -16.00 8.12 21.17
C SER A 783 -14.96 7.32 20.37
N LYS A 784 -14.95 5.98 20.50
CA LYS A 784 -14.04 5.08 19.75
C LYS A 784 -14.35 5.04 18.25
N VAL A 785 -15.63 5.07 17.88
CA VAL A 785 -16.07 4.93 16.50
C VAL A 785 -16.03 6.25 15.76
N GLN A 786 -16.20 7.40 16.41
CA GLN A 786 -16.26 8.72 15.77
C GLN A 786 -15.02 9.00 14.91
N GLY A 787 -13.80 8.84 15.46
CA GLY A 787 -12.55 9.07 14.72
C GLY A 787 -12.39 8.16 13.49
N ASN A 788 -12.72 6.87 13.65
CA ASN A 788 -12.67 5.90 12.54
C ASN A 788 -13.83 6.05 11.54
N SER A 789 -14.95 6.65 11.95
CA SER A 789 -16.15 6.82 11.12
C SER A 789 -16.01 7.96 10.13
N ASP A 790 -15.34 9.06 10.49
CA ASP A 790 -15.07 10.15 9.54
C ASP A 790 -14.13 9.66 8.43
N LEU A 791 -13.06 8.96 8.80
CA LEU A 791 -12.15 8.31 7.85
C LEU A 791 -12.90 7.36 6.89
N TYR A 792 -13.80 6.54 7.43
CA TYR A 792 -14.60 5.61 6.64
C TYR A 792 -15.59 6.32 5.72
N TRP A 793 -16.28 7.35 6.24
CA TRP A 793 -17.24 8.14 5.47
C TRP A 793 -16.55 8.89 4.31
N LYS A 794 -15.38 9.49 4.54
CA LYS A 794 -14.59 10.19 3.51
C LYS A 794 -14.20 9.27 2.35
N ALA A 795 -13.88 8.01 2.62
CA ALA A 795 -13.63 7.00 1.59
C ALA A 795 -14.92 6.57 0.86
N GLN A 796 -16.00 6.32 1.60
CA GLN A 796 -17.30 5.97 1.02
C GLN A 796 -17.89 7.07 0.12
N ARG A 797 -17.65 8.34 0.49
CA ARG A 797 -18.09 9.52 -0.26
C ARG A 797 -17.71 9.47 -1.73
N TYR A 798 -16.49 9.03 -2.07
CA TYR A 798 -16.08 8.90 -3.47
C TYR A 798 -16.95 7.88 -4.22
N SER A 799 -17.21 6.72 -3.61
CA SER A 799 -18.04 5.68 -4.23
C SER A 799 -19.43 6.20 -4.56
N LEU A 800 -20.04 6.90 -3.60
CA LEU A 800 -21.36 7.53 -3.75
C LEU A 800 -21.36 8.63 -4.82
N ILE A 801 -20.39 9.54 -4.81
CA ILE A 801 -20.29 10.61 -5.84
C ILE A 801 -20.15 10.00 -7.24
N ARG A 802 -19.30 8.98 -7.37
CA ARG A 802 -19.12 8.26 -8.64
C ARG A 802 -20.42 7.60 -9.11
N GLU A 803 -21.19 7.04 -8.18
CA GLU A 803 -22.49 6.45 -8.49
C GLU A 803 -23.46 7.50 -9.03
N PHE A 804 -23.64 8.63 -8.34
CA PHE A 804 -24.51 9.72 -8.83
C PHE A 804 -24.06 10.30 -10.17
N HIS A 805 -22.75 10.35 -10.43
CA HIS A 805 -22.23 10.78 -11.72
C HIS A 805 -22.59 9.80 -12.86
N SER A 806 -22.73 8.50 -12.54
CA SER A 806 -23.12 7.47 -13.51
C SER A 806 -24.63 7.39 -13.74
N ARG A 807 -25.44 7.95 -12.84
CA ARG A 807 -26.90 7.97 -12.93
C ARG A 807 -27.36 9.01 -13.95
N PRO A 808 -28.48 8.75 -14.66
CA PRO A 808 -29.08 9.75 -15.52
C PRO A 808 -29.57 10.96 -14.70
N ALA A 809 -29.52 12.16 -15.28
CA ALA A 809 -29.93 13.40 -14.62
C ALA A 809 -31.45 13.51 -14.32
N LEU A 810 -32.27 12.68 -14.97
CA LEU A 810 -33.72 12.67 -14.78
C LEU A 810 -34.08 11.84 -13.53
N ALA A 811 -34.73 12.48 -12.56
CA ALA A 811 -35.25 11.80 -11.38
C ALA A 811 -36.43 10.86 -11.73
N PRO A 812 -36.65 9.79 -10.94
CA PRO A 812 -37.89 9.00 -11.01
C PRO A 812 -39.13 9.92 -10.84
N PRO A 813 -40.21 9.77 -11.62
CA PRO A 813 -40.53 8.69 -12.57
C PRO A 813 -40.07 8.96 -14.02
N LEU A 814 -39.56 10.16 -14.32
CA LEU A 814 -39.13 10.56 -15.67
C LEU A 814 -37.84 9.86 -16.14
N ILE A 815 -37.19 9.12 -15.23
CA ILE A 815 -36.03 8.29 -15.52
C ILE A 815 -36.28 7.28 -16.66
N ILE A 816 -37.53 6.84 -16.88
CA ILE A 816 -37.87 5.89 -17.95
C ILE A 816 -37.48 6.41 -19.34
N ILE A 817 -37.57 7.73 -19.57
CA ILE A 817 -37.18 8.37 -20.84
C ILE A 817 -35.68 8.17 -21.08
N SER A 818 -34.88 8.24 -20.01
CA SER A 818 -33.44 8.00 -20.07
C SER A 818 -33.12 6.53 -20.36
N HIS A 819 -33.83 5.59 -19.75
CA HIS A 819 -33.67 4.16 -20.01
C HIS A 819 -34.05 3.80 -21.44
N VAL A 820 -35.17 4.32 -21.95
CA VAL A 820 -35.60 4.14 -23.34
C VAL A 820 -34.56 4.70 -24.30
N ARG A 821 -34.00 5.90 -24.03
CA ARG A 821 -32.91 6.49 -24.84
C ARG A 821 -31.65 5.62 -24.84
N LEU A 822 -31.28 5.05 -23.69
CA LEU A 822 -30.14 4.15 -23.57
C LEU A 822 -30.37 2.84 -24.33
N LEU A 823 -31.56 2.25 -24.21
CA LEU A 823 -31.95 1.03 -24.91
C LEU A 823 -31.94 1.23 -26.44
N ILE A 824 -32.53 2.33 -26.92
CA ILE A 824 -32.50 2.71 -28.35
C ILE A 824 -31.05 2.89 -28.82
N ARG A 825 -30.19 3.54 -28.03
CA ARG A 825 -28.77 3.73 -28.37
C ARG A 825 -28.03 2.39 -28.45
N GLN A 826 -28.31 1.45 -27.55
CA GLN A 826 -27.72 0.11 -27.59
C GLN A 826 -28.22 -0.71 -28.79
N LEU A 827 -29.52 -0.68 -29.10
CA LEU A 827 -30.11 -1.37 -30.25
C LEU A 827 -29.58 -0.82 -31.58
N ARG A 828 -29.47 0.52 -31.71
CA ARG A 828 -28.85 1.16 -32.88
C ARG A 828 -27.38 0.78 -33.03
N ARG A 829 -26.63 0.67 -31.93
CA ARG A 829 -25.22 0.23 -31.96
C ARG A 829 -25.06 -1.23 -32.35
N ARG A 830 -25.88 -2.13 -31.79
CA ARG A 830 -25.91 -3.54 -32.20
C ARG A 830 -26.21 -3.68 -33.69
N ARG A 831 -27.12 -2.87 -34.23
CA ARG A 831 -27.41 -2.83 -35.67
C ARG A 831 -26.27 -2.23 -36.51
N SER A 832 -25.55 -1.24 -35.98
CA SER A 832 -24.51 -0.50 -36.74
C SER A 832 -23.08 -1.04 -36.55
N ARG A 833 -22.87 -2.10 -35.76
CA ARG A 833 -21.54 -2.65 -35.36
C ARG A 833 -20.53 -1.57 -34.92
N LEU A 834 -20.98 -0.45 -34.37
CA LEU A 834 -20.09 0.62 -33.91
C LEU A 834 -19.44 0.22 -32.58
N PRO A 835 -18.13 0.48 -32.38
CA PRO A 835 -17.47 0.21 -31.11
C PRO A 835 -18.14 0.98 -29.95
N PRO A 836 -18.12 0.42 -28.73
CA PRO A 836 -18.72 1.05 -27.57
C PRO A 836 -18.04 2.41 -27.31
N SER A 837 -18.83 3.49 -27.24
CA SER A 837 -18.29 4.77 -26.76
C SER A 837 -17.88 4.64 -25.29
N PRO A 838 -16.72 5.16 -24.86
CA PRO A 838 -16.35 5.16 -23.45
C PRO A 838 -17.37 5.98 -22.66
N VAL A 839 -18.11 5.34 -21.76
CA VAL A 839 -19.12 5.97 -20.88
C VAL A 839 -18.46 6.75 -19.72
N PHE A 840 -17.12 6.69 -19.61
CA PHE A 840 -16.36 7.05 -18.41
C PHE A 840 -15.53 8.35 -18.50
N GLU A 841 -15.93 9.34 -19.31
CA GLU A 841 -15.11 10.54 -19.55
C GLU A 841 -15.01 11.51 -18.35
N HIS A 842 -15.89 11.45 -17.35
CA HIS A 842 -15.96 12.52 -16.33
C HIS A 842 -14.93 12.43 -15.19
N PHE A 843 -14.50 11.20 -14.86
CA PHE A 843 -13.39 10.92 -13.94
C PHE A 843 -12.11 10.51 -14.69
N ARG A 844 -12.05 10.70 -16.01
CA ARG A 844 -10.86 10.40 -16.82
C ARG A 844 -10.55 11.58 -17.72
N VAL A 845 -9.50 12.32 -17.39
CA VAL A 845 -9.03 13.43 -18.21
C VAL A 845 -7.99 12.90 -19.19
N TYR A 846 -8.19 13.20 -20.47
CA TYR A 846 -7.18 12.97 -21.50
C TYR A 846 -6.21 14.14 -21.52
N LEU A 847 -4.95 13.86 -21.18
CA LEU A 847 -3.86 14.82 -21.29
C LEU A 847 -3.19 14.66 -22.66
N SER A 848 -2.72 15.78 -23.22
CA SER A 848 -1.75 15.72 -24.31
C SER A 848 -0.46 15.05 -23.81
N LYS A 849 0.25 14.33 -24.68
CA LYS A 849 1.51 13.65 -24.32
C LYS A 849 2.55 14.62 -23.75
N GLU A 850 2.58 15.86 -24.24
CA GLU A 850 3.46 16.92 -23.73
C GLU A 850 3.07 17.38 -22.33
N ALA A 851 1.77 17.57 -22.10
CA ALA A 851 1.24 17.97 -20.80
C ALA A 851 1.44 16.87 -19.75
N GLU A 852 1.29 15.60 -20.15
CA GLU A 852 1.57 14.45 -19.29
C GLU A 852 3.05 14.40 -18.90
N ARG A 853 3.99 14.56 -19.84
CA ARG A 853 5.43 14.61 -19.54
C ARG A 853 5.76 15.74 -18.56
N ARG A 854 5.27 16.96 -18.81
CA ARG A 854 5.47 18.10 -17.90
C ARG A 854 4.91 17.84 -16.51
N LEU A 855 3.74 17.21 -16.41
CA LEU A 855 3.11 16.87 -15.14
C LEU A 855 3.92 15.81 -14.37
N LEU A 856 4.43 14.79 -15.06
CA LEU A 856 5.28 13.75 -14.46
C LEU A 856 6.64 14.29 -14.02
N THR A 857 7.26 15.18 -14.79
CA THR A 857 8.49 15.86 -14.38
C THR A 857 8.24 16.70 -13.13
N TRP A 858 7.13 17.44 -13.09
CA TRP A 858 6.74 18.20 -11.91
C TRP A 858 6.50 17.29 -10.69
N GLU A 859 5.77 16.18 -10.84
CA GLU A 859 5.57 15.18 -9.79
C GLU A 859 6.91 14.61 -9.29
N SER A 860 7.85 14.32 -10.20
CA SER A 860 9.18 13.81 -9.84
C SER A 860 9.99 14.80 -9.02
N VAL A 861 9.97 16.09 -9.38
CA VAL A 861 10.63 17.15 -8.60
C VAL A 861 10.01 17.25 -7.20
N GLN A 862 8.68 17.17 -7.08
CA GLN A 862 8.03 17.17 -5.76
C GLN A 862 8.42 15.93 -4.93
N LYS A 863 8.54 14.75 -5.56
CA LYS A 863 9.02 13.53 -4.92
C LYS A 863 10.45 13.68 -4.41
N GLU A 864 11.37 14.19 -5.22
CA GLU A 864 12.76 14.38 -4.83
C GLU A 864 12.87 15.37 -3.66
N ASN A 865 12.15 16.49 -3.71
CA ASN A 865 12.09 17.43 -2.59
C ASN A 865 11.53 16.78 -1.32
N PHE A 866 10.46 15.99 -1.44
CA PHE A 866 9.87 15.24 -0.32
C PHE A 866 10.87 14.24 0.28
N LEU A 867 11.55 13.46 -0.55
CA LEU A 867 12.54 12.48 -0.10
C LEU A 867 13.74 13.14 0.58
N LEU A 868 14.23 14.24 0.02
CA LEU A 868 15.32 15.03 0.60
C LEU A 868 14.93 15.64 1.94
N ALA A 869 13.72 16.22 2.05
CA ALA A 869 13.20 16.76 3.31
C ALA A 869 13.09 15.66 4.37
N ARG A 870 12.48 14.52 4.03
CA ARG A 870 12.36 13.38 4.94
C ARG A 870 13.71 12.80 5.37
N ALA A 871 14.67 12.72 4.44
CA ALA A 871 16.02 12.25 4.74
C ALA A 871 16.75 13.23 5.67
N ARG A 872 16.55 14.54 5.48
CA ARG A 872 17.06 15.58 6.35
C ARG A 872 16.45 15.49 7.74
N ASP A 873 15.13 15.42 7.86
CA ASP A 873 14.43 15.30 9.14
C ASP A 873 14.86 14.04 9.90
N LYS A 874 15.00 12.91 9.19
CA LYS A 874 15.53 11.67 9.78
C LYS A 874 16.97 11.86 10.27
N ARG A 875 17.84 12.51 9.49
CA ARG A 875 19.23 12.79 9.87
C ARG A 875 19.31 13.73 11.07
N GLU A 876 18.43 14.73 11.15
CA GLU A 876 18.35 15.71 12.22
C GLU A 876 17.64 15.18 13.48
N SER A 877 16.97 14.02 13.40
CA SER A 877 16.33 13.39 14.56
C SER A 877 17.31 13.09 15.70
N ASP A 878 16.83 13.24 16.94
CA ASP A 878 17.65 13.06 18.14
C ASP A 878 18.26 11.66 18.23
N SER A 879 17.57 10.63 17.75
CA SER A 879 18.07 9.25 17.77
C SER A 879 19.25 9.04 16.81
N GLU A 880 19.17 9.57 15.58
CA GLU A 880 20.29 9.52 14.63
C GLU A 880 21.41 10.48 15.03
N CYS A 881 21.09 11.61 15.65
CA CYS A 881 22.09 12.52 16.22
C CYS A 881 22.87 11.84 17.35
N LEU A 882 22.18 11.17 18.28
CA LEU A 882 22.77 10.40 19.36
C LEU A 882 23.63 9.26 18.81
N LYS A 883 23.13 8.53 17.81
CA LYS A 883 23.90 7.46 17.15
C LYS A 883 25.18 7.98 16.50
N ARG A 884 25.10 9.10 15.77
CA ARG A 884 26.29 9.75 15.17
C ARG A 884 27.25 10.28 16.23
N MET A 885 26.73 10.83 17.32
CA MET A 885 27.55 11.28 18.45
C MET A 885 28.27 10.11 19.11
N SER A 886 27.58 8.97 19.33
CA SER A 886 28.21 7.74 19.81
C SER A 886 29.32 7.30 18.88
N GLN A 887 29.05 7.18 17.58
CA GLN A 887 30.06 6.79 16.59
C GLN A 887 31.27 7.76 16.56
N LYS A 888 31.04 9.06 16.73
CA LYS A 888 32.10 10.07 16.83
C LYS A 888 32.90 9.97 18.13
N VAL A 889 32.24 9.70 19.25
CA VAL A 889 32.91 9.47 20.53
C VAL A 889 33.73 8.19 20.48
N ASP A 890 33.19 7.12 19.90
CA ASP A 890 33.89 5.84 19.73
C ASP A 890 35.14 6.02 18.83
N THR A 891 35.02 6.75 17.72
CA THR A 891 36.18 7.06 16.85
C THR A 891 37.20 7.96 17.54
N ALA A 892 36.77 8.98 18.30
CA ALA A 892 37.67 9.80 19.10
C ALA A 892 38.39 8.98 20.21
N LEU A 893 37.69 8.05 20.85
CA LEU A 893 38.26 7.13 21.83
C LEU A 893 39.31 6.21 21.19
N LYS A 894 39.08 5.71 19.97
CA LYS A 894 40.09 4.94 19.21
C LYS A 894 41.35 5.78 18.94
N GLN A 895 41.18 7.02 18.47
CA GLN A 895 42.32 7.92 18.24
C GLN A 895 43.08 8.25 19.53
N LEU A 896 42.39 8.45 20.66
CA LEU A 896 43.03 8.66 21.96
C LEU A 896 43.84 7.45 22.44
N ARG A 897 43.39 6.22 22.16
CA ARG A 897 44.16 5.01 22.46
C ARG A 897 45.48 4.98 21.68
N GLN A 898 45.43 5.29 20.39
CA GLN A 898 46.64 5.36 19.55
C GLN A 898 47.62 6.41 20.09
N ILE A 899 47.14 7.61 20.46
CA ILE A 899 48.00 8.67 21.04
C ILE A 899 48.65 8.20 22.36
N ARG A 900 47.90 7.50 23.21
CA ARG A 900 48.42 6.97 24.47
C ARG A 900 49.55 5.96 24.25
N GLU A 901 49.43 5.10 23.25
CA GLU A 901 50.50 4.17 22.87
C GLU A 901 51.73 4.91 22.34
N TYR A 902 51.56 5.96 21.54
CA TYR A 902 52.67 6.80 21.09
C TYR A 902 53.39 7.49 22.26
N GLU A 903 52.67 8.02 23.25
CA GLU A 903 53.30 8.60 24.45
C GLU A 903 54.11 7.56 25.23
N GLN A 904 53.60 6.34 25.38
CA GLN A 904 54.32 5.26 26.06
C GLN A 904 55.59 4.86 25.29
N ARG A 905 55.50 4.71 23.96
CA ARG A 905 56.65 4.43 23.10
C ARG A 905 57.68 5.56 23.16
N LEU A 906 57.24 6.81 23.13
CA LEU A 906 58.12 7.97 23.21
C LEU A 906 58.85 8.05 24.56
N LYS A 907 58.16 7.81 25.68
CA LYS A 907 58.80 7.73 27.00
C LYS A 907 59.83 6.61 27.08
N GLY A 908 59.56 5.45 26.49
CA GLY A 908 60.52 4.36 26.38
C GLY A 908 61.76 4.79 25.59
N LEU A 909 61.56 5.43 24.43
CA LEU A 909 62.64 5.92 23.59
C LEU A 909 63.47 7.02 24.29
N GLU A 910 62.81 7.94 25.00
CA GLU A 910 63.47 8.97 25.81
C GLU A 910 64.33 8.36 26.91
N GLN A 911 63.83 7.32 27.60
CA GLN A 911 64.59 6.59 28.62
C GLN A 911 65.81 5.89 28.01
N GLU A 912 65.67 5.27 26.84
CA GLU A 912 66.78 4.66 26.10
C GLU A 912 67.81 5.70 25.65
N VAL A 913 67.38 6.83 25.08
CA VAL A 913 68.28 7.92 24.67
C VAL A 913 68.99 8.51 25.88
N GLN A 914 68.30 8.73 27.00
CA GLN A 914 68.92 9.18 28.25
C GLN A 914 69.90 8.14 28.81
N HIS A 915 69.60 6.85 28.66
CA HIS A 915 70.51 5.78 29.06
C HIS A 915 71.75 5.75 28.16
N CYS A 916 71.59 5.80 26.84
CA CYS A 916 72.69 5.90 25.88
C CYS A 916 73.54 7.14 26.12
N SER A 917 72.93 8.30 26.38
CA SER A 917 73.67 9.54 26.72
C SER A 917 74.45 9.39 28.02
N ARG A 918 73.89 8.72 29.04
CA ARG A 918 74.58 8.44 30.31
C ARG A 918 75.73 7.46 30.13
N VAL A 919 75.54 6.40 29.34
CA VAL A 919 76.58 5.41 29.03
C VAL A 919 77.68 6.04 28.17
N LEU A 920 77.35 6.82 27.14
CA LEU A 920 78.34 7.54 26.33
C LEU A 920 79.11 8.57 27.15
N GLY A 921 78.44 9.31 28.04
CA GLY A 921 79.10 10.19 29.01
C GLY A 921 80.04 9.42 29.93
N TRP A 922 79.60 8.28 30.48
CA TRP A 922 80.44 7.39 31.29
C TRP A 922 81.63 6.82 30.51
N VAL A 923 81.45 6.43 29.24
CA VAL A 923 82.52 5.94 28.36
C VAL A 923 83.53 7.06 28.10
N ALA A 924 83.06 8.27 27.79
CA ALA A 924 83.92 9.44 27.57
C ALA A 924 84.71 9.83 28.84
N ASP A 925 84.07 9.80 30.01
CA ASP A 925 84.71 10.07 31.31
C ASP A 925 85.68 8.94 31.74
N SER A 926 85.36 7.69 31.42
CA SER A 926 86.22 6.55 31.70
C SER A 926 87.45 6.54 30.77
N LEU A 927 87.28 6.94 29.50
CA LEU A 927 88.37 7.10 28.54
C LEU A 927 89.24 8.31 28.86
N SER A 928 88.67 9.43 29.32
CA SER A 928 89.44 10.62 29.72
C SER A 928 90.27 10.41 30.99
N ARG A 929 89.85 9.49 31.86
CA ARG A 929 90.61 9.03 33.04
C ARG A 929 91.58 7.89 32.75
N SER A 930 91.59 7.34 31.53
CA SER A 930 92.41 6.19 31.14
C SER A 930 93.74 6.63 30.52
N ALA A 931 94.70 6.93 31.39
CA ALA A 931 96.11 6.72 31.11
C ALA A 931 96.70 5.88 32.26
N LEU A 932 96.70 4.54 32.04
CA LEU A 932 97.29 3.46 32.87
C LEU A 932 96.36 2.83 33.95
N LEU A 933 96.02 1.55 33.77
CA LEU A 933 95.04 0.72 34.53
C LEU A 933 95.52 0.27 35.94
N PRO A 934 94.59 -0.01 36.89
CA PRO A 934 94.16 -1.40 37.20
C PRO A 934 92.61 -1.56 37.36
N PRO A 935 92.05 -2.79 37.50
CA PRO A 935 90.63 -3.09 37.23
C PRO A 935 89.74 -2.72 38.42
N GLY A 936 88.71 -1.90 38.18
CA GLY A 936 87.75 -1.55 39.22
C GLY A 936 86.89 -0.30 38.96
N GLY A 937 86.61 0.01 37.69
CA GLY A 937 85.66 1.09 37.38
C GLY A 937 84.23 0.67 37.80
N PRO A 938 83.42 1.59 38.37
CA PRO A 938 82.05 1.28 38.73
C PRO A 938 81.29 0.81 37.47
N PRO A 939 80.38 -0.17 37.58
CA PRO A 939 79.65 -0.69 36.44
C PRO A 939 78.88 0.43 35.74
N PRO A 940 78.62 0.32 34.42
CA PRO A 940 77.81 1.29 33.71
C PRO A 940 76.49 1.49 34.46
N PRO A 941 75.94 2.72 34.48
CA PRO A 941 74.71 3.00 35.19
C PRO A 941 73.61 2.08 34.67
N ALA A 942 73.18 1.11 35.48
CA ALA A 942 72.12 0.18 35.11
C ALA A 942 70.82 0.95 34.82
N LEU A 943 69.99 0.43 33.91
CA LEU A 943 68.63 0.93 33.72
C LEU A 943 67.96 0.99 35.10
N SER A 944 67.64 2.20 35.56
CA SER A 944 66.71 2.35 36.67
C SER A 944 65.37 1.84 36.16
N GLY A 945 65.00 0.64 36.58
CA GLY A 945 63.67 0.09 36.35
C GLY A 945 62.60 1.06 36.86
N PRO A 946 61.37 0.95 36.33
CA PRO A 946 60.29 1.86 36.69
C PRO A 946 60.11 1.80 38.21
N LYS A 947 60.23 2.96 38.88
CA LYS A 947 59.64 3.11 40.21
C LYS A 947 58.15 3.26 39.99
N ASP A 948 57.40 2.41 40.68
CA ASP A 948 55.94 2.24 40.66
C ASP A 948 55.10 3.50 40.38
#